data_AF-A0AA38XIM9-F1
#
_entry.id   AF-A0AA38XIM9-F1
#
_cell.length_a   1.000
_cell.length_b   1.000
_cell.length_c   1.000
_cell.angle_alpha   90.00
_cell.angle_beta   90.00
_cell.angle_gamma   90.00
#
_symmetry.space_group_name_H-M   'P 1'
#
loop_
_entity.id
_entity.type
_entity.pdbx_description
1 polymer ?
#
loop_
_entity_poly.entity_id
_entity_poly.type
_entity_poly.pdbx_seq_one_letter_code
_entity_poly.pdbx_strand_id
1 'polypeptide(L)'
;MRFQNPAEETAMPTYRIMDADGNIVDNTRDPQSASDEEIVRWYRNMLTISILDLLMFDAQRQGRTSFYMVSAGEEGIAVGSASALTPDDVIFLQYREQGVLLQRGFTLKEMMSQLFANKDDHGKGRNMPVHYGSGKLNVHTVSSPLATQIPQASGAAYALKLQRLINPNVPPRVVACYFGEGAASEGDFHAALNIAATKSCPVVFVCRNNGFAISTSSIEQYKGDGIASRGLGYGIDTIRVDGNDIFAVREVMAEARKRALEGDCRPILVEAMSYRVSHHSTSDDSFAYRAKREVEEWKRRDNPITRLRKWMEKKGIWDEDKEKEARASIRKEVLQEFSAAEKVKKPPLRAMFEDVYEEITPEAREQMQELKRLIEKYPKEYSSISQYEGGGCAPDPALGRSVDIDFSSGASSDFTPSGAVSYTSDGAAFTISQHGDAPTIQSKWYIMFGHVDYVIKASPGTGIVSAAVLQSDCLDEIDWEWLGGDDNQAQSNYFGKGQTTTGYNRGAYHGAPNNHEEFHTYSIDWTADQIVWSIDGQTVRAMSPSQAEAGQFPQTPMFVKLGTWAGGDSSNPPGTITWSGGPTDYSAGPFTMYVKSLHVTDYSSGSQYTYSGTSGTWQSITSNGGQINSQGDGVPPSSGSAPPATSSVPNSGAPLAFGNGGDSSGSATRTGWPWSGEATATIVSSLISTFPPSSQSSSAVLSQGSPSASASFEITTSYDQQGFPTVVTVNPAASATPTCFDTHGFPTACAATVVPVSNQPATTQAPGQPTVTISGTPNPGTASPAPSSVGVASGASSAPASSPAISGSTPTGVSVSTGTTGNTVPNSSVSVVPSLGGSSTGTQPVATATSGVNSPGSSTNTASAVPTSGTAPESSSATPSETVITSNGSTFTLSATPSQSLVTTNGSTFTLSVISSTTSAGSSTTASTTRHSTTLSTTSHTSGRASTTSPSSSSTASGTPPAPSNAAARSTTSKAICLIVAMCTLLLLH
;
A
#
# COMPACT_ATOMS: atom_id res chain seq x y z
N MET A 1 31.02 -32.97 -42.67
CA MET A 1 30.12 -32.03 -41.96
C MET A 1 29.87 -32.59 -40.58
N ARG A 2 29.97 -31.78 -39.51
CA ARG A 2 29.66 -32.18 -38.12
C ARG A 2 28.87 -31.03 -37.49
N PHE A 3 27.74 -31.36 -36.87
CA PHE A 3 27.05 -30.44 -35.97
C PHE A 3 27.66 -30.56 -34.57
N GLN A 4 27.70 -29.47 -33.80
CA GLN A 4 27.87 -29.54 -32.35
C GLN A 4 26.52 -29.90 -31.75
N ASN A 5 26.49 -30.89 -30.88
CA ASN A 5 25.27 -31.37 -30.22
C ASN A 5 25.39 -31.05 -28.72
N PRO A 6 24.60 -30.10 -28.17
CA PRO A 6 24.67 -29.75 -26.75
C PRO A 6 24.43 -30.91 -25.78
N ALA A 7 23.81 -32.02 -26.22
CA ALA A 7 23.63 -33.23 -25.43
C ALA A 7 24.84 -34.19 -25.44
N GLU A 8 25.85 -33.95 -26.29
CA GLU A 8 27.15 -34.66 -26.31
C GLU A 8 28.25 -33.90 -25.57
N GLU A 9 28.05 -32.61 -25.29
CA GLU A 9 29.02 -31.78 -24.56
C GLU A 9 28.95 -32.06 -23.04
N THR A 10 30.08 -31.87 -22.34
CA THR A 10 30.12 -32.06 -20.88
C THR A 10 29.48 -30.87 -20.17
N ALA A 11 28.45 -31.13 -19.36
CA ALA A 11 27.75 -30.11 -18.59
C ALA A 11 28.70 -29.32 -17.67
N MET A 12 28.49 -28.01 -17.57
CA MET A 12 29.35 -27.10 -16.85
C MET A 12 29.35 -27.43 -15.34
N PRO A 13 30.54 -27.65 -14.73
CA PRO A 13 30.64 -28.04 -13.34
C PRO A 13 30.19 -26.89 -12.42
N THR A 14 29.47 -27.24 -11.36
CA THR A 14 29.05 -26.32 -10.31
C THR A 14 30.19 -26.13 -9.30
N TYR A 15 30.75 -24.92 -9.22
CA TYR A 15 31.81 -24.60 -8.26
C TYR A 15 31.29 -24.60 -6.83
N ARG A 16 32.09 -25.16 -5.90
CA ARG A 16 31.74 -25.36 -4.49
C ARG A 16 33.00 -25.52 -3.65
N ILE A 17 33.03 -24.89 -2.47
CA ILE A 17 34.12 -24.91 -1.50
C ILE A 17 33.76 -25.78 -0.29
N MET A 18 32.49 -25.77 0.14
CA MET A 18 31.95 -26.42 1.34
C MET A 18 30.84 -27.41 0.99
N ASP A 19 30.69 -28.54 1.70
CA ASP A 19 29.61 -29.50 1.48
C ASP A 19 28.31 -29.21 2.26
N ALA A 20 27.34 -30.12 2.16
CA ALA A 20 26.05 -30.05 2.87
C ALA A 20 26.17 -30.26 4.39
N ASP A 21 27.31 -30.74 4.88
CA ASP A 21 27.63 -30.94 6.29
C ASP A 21 28.58 -29.88 6.85
N GLY A 22 28.92 -28.85 6.08
CA GLY A 22 29.82 -27.78 6.53
C GLY A 22 31.29 -28.22 6.64
N ASN A 23 31.70 -29.26 5.90
CA ASN A 23 33.11 -29.58 5.70
C ASN A 23 33.63 -28.81 4.47
N ILE A 24 34.90 -28.41 4.47
CA ILE A 24 35.56 -27.89 3.27
C ILE A 24 35.98 -29.07 2.39
N VAL A 25 35.62 -29.01 1.11
CA VAL A 25 35.90 -30.05 0.11
C VAL A 25 36.99 -29.67 -0.87
N ASP A 26 37.21 -28.37 -1.12
CA ASP A 26 38.41 -27.86 -1.77
C ASP A 26 39.39 -27.31 -0.73
N ASN A 27 40.27 -28.17 -0.22
CA ASN A 27 41.32 -27.81 0.74
C ASN A 27 42.44 -26.94 0.12
N THR A 28 42.35 -26.54 -1.15
CA THR A 28 43.22 -25.52 -1.75
C THR A 28 42.63 -24.10 -1.65
N ARG A 29 41.38 -23.99 -1.20
CA ARG A 29 40.67 -22.73 -0.93
C ARG A 29 40.59 -22.48 0.56
N ASP A 30 40.71 -21.23 0.98
CA ASP A 30 40.60 -20.84 2.37
C ASP A 30 39.38 -19.91 2.61
N PRO A 31 38.32 -20.42 3.26
CA PRO A 31 37.19 -19.61 3.70
C PRO A 31 37.57 -18.46 4.63
N GLN A 32 38.74 -18.51 5.29
CA GLN A 32 39.23 -17.49 6.23
C GLN A 32 39.71 -16.18 5.55
N SER A 33 39.38 -15.99 4.26
CA SER A 33 39.49 -14.69 3.56
C SER A 33 38.46 -13.64 4.00
N ALA A 34 37.75 -13.89 5.11
CA ALA A 34 36.91 -12.97 5.85
C ALA A 34 37.06 -13.23 7.34
N SER A 35 36.81 -12.20 8.16
CA SER A 35 36.90 -12.32 9.62
C SER A 35 35.67 -13.02 10.21
N ASP A 36 35.83 -13.61 11.41
CA ASP A 36 34.79 -14.43 12.04
C ASP A 36 33.54 -13.59 12.36
N GLU A 37 33.72 -12.31 12.69
CA GLU A 37 32.68 -11.30 12.86
C GLU A 37 31.87 -11.06 11.58
N GLU A 38 32.53 -11.09 10.41
CA GLU A 38 31.86 -10.92 9.12
C GLU A 38 31.05 -12.16 8.72
N ILE A 39 31.59 -13.34 8.99
CA ILE A 39 30.90 -14.60 8.73
C ILE A 39 29.65 -14.71 9.63
N VAL A 40 29.78 -14.36 10.91
CA VAL A 40 28.64 -14.23 11.85
C VAL A 40 27.64 -13.17 11.38
N ARG A 41 28.10 -12.03 10.86
CA ARG A 41 27.21 -11.00 10.26
C ARG A 41 26.44 -11.53 9.06
N TRP A 42 27.08 -12.28 8.15
CA TRP A 42 26.37 -12.92 7.03
C TRP A 42 25.33 -13.93 7.52
N TYR A 43 25.69 -14.77 8.50
CA TYR A 43 24.76 -15.72 9.10
C TYR A 43 23.55 -15.04 9.74
N ARG A 44 23.77 -14.00 10.54
CA ARG A 44 22.69 -13.19 11.13
C ARG A 44 21.82 -12.54 10.05
N ASN A 45 22.40 -12.04 8.96
CA ASN A 45 21.63 -11.51 7.83
C ASN A 45 20.73 -12.59 7.21
N MET A 46 21.23 -13.81 6.97
CA MET A 46 20.38 -14.90 6.49
C MET A 46 19.29 -15.32 7.49
N LEU A 47 19.57 -15.32 8.80
CA LEU A 47 18.55 -15.54 9.84
C LEU A 47 17.47 -14.45 9.84
N THR A 48 17.86 -13.18 9.65
CA THR A 48 16.93 -12.04 9.54
C THR A 48 15.98 -12.21 8.36
N ILE A 49 16.49 -12.62 7.19
CA ILE A 49 15.66 -12.95 6.02
C ILE A 49 14.67 -14.07 6.39
N SER A 50 15.16 -15.19 6.92
CA SER A 50 14.34 -16.36 7.24
C SER A 50 13.23 -16.06 8.26
N ILE A 51 13.49 -15.19 9.25
CA ILE A 51 12.51 -14.78 10.26
C ILE A 51 11.52 -13.73 9.70
N LEU A 52 12.00 -12.78 8.90
CA LEU A 52 11.18 -11.77 8.22
C LEU A 52 10.20 -12.43 7.24
N ASP A 53 10.69 -13.34 6.40
CA ASP A 53 9.93 -14.03 5.37
C ASP A 53 8.71 -14.77 5.95
N LEU A 54 8.91 -15.49 7.08
CA LEU A 54 7.83 -16.19 7.77
C LEU A 54 6.79 -15.20 8.34
N LEU A 55 7.26 -14.17 9.06
CA LEU A 55 6.36 -13.19 9.69
C LEU A 55 5.55 -12.38 8.67
N MET A 56 6.16 -12.01 7.54
CA MET A 56 5.47 -11.22 6.51
C MET A 56 4.57 -12.06 5.61
N PHE A 57 4.87 -13.34 5.40
CA PHE A 57 3.93 -14.28 4.79
C PHE A 57 2.68 -14.43 5.65
N ASP A 58 2.83 -14.65 6.96
CA ASP A 58 1.69 -14.72 7.90
C ASP A 58 0.92 -13.39 8.00
N ALA A 59 1.61 -12.25 7.93
CA ALA A 59 0.97 -10.93 7.91
C ALA A 59 0.15 -10.69 6.63
N GLN A 60 0.61 -11.20 5.48
CA GLN A 60 -0.15 -11.16 4.23
C GLN A 60 -1.38 -12.08 4.32
N ARG A 61 -1.27 -13.28 4.90
CA ARG A 61 -2.42 -14.17 5.16
C ARG A 61 -3.47 -13.54 6.09
N GLN A 62 -3.06 -12.60 6.94
CA GLN A 62 -3.94 -11.78 7.78
C GLN A 62 -4.44 -10.49 7.10
N GLY A 63 -4.10 -10.25 5.82
CA GLY A 63 -4.49 -9.06 5.06
C GLY A 63 -3.81 -7.76 5.48
N ARG A 64 -2.73 -7.81 6.26
CA ARG A 64 -2.05 -6.64 6.85
C ARG A 64 -1.07 -5.99 5.86
N THR A 65 -0.55 -6.78 4.93
CA THR A 65 0.03 -6.32 3.66
C THR A 65 -0.67 -7.05 2.51
N SER A 66 -0.65 -6.50 1.29
CA SER A 66 -1.35 -7.05 0.13
C SER A 66 -0.64 -8.24 -0.52
N PHE A 67 0.70 -8.31 -0.44
CA PHE A 67 1.53 -9.26 -1.18
C PHE A 67 2.84 -9.56 -0.44
N TYR A 68 3.42 -10.74 -0.63
CA TYR A 68 4.77 -11.06 -0.18
C TYR A 68 5.45 -12.15 -1.03
N MET A 69 6.79 -12.20 -0.99
CA MET A 69 7.60 -13.21 -1.68
C MET A 69 8.71 -13.74 -0.76
N VAL A 70 8.59 -15.00 -0.36
CA VAL A 70 9.58 -15.69 0.49
C VAL A 70 10.81 -16.06 -0.33
N SER A 71 11.99 -15.76 0.18
CA SER A 71 13.30 -15.99 -0.43
C SER A 71 14.04 -17.25 0.05
N ALA A 72 13.44 -18.00 0.99
CA ALA A 72 13.99 -19.22 1.56
C ALA A 72 14.57 -20.20 0.51
N GLY A 73 15.83 -20.62 0.76
CA GLY A 73 16.69 -21.36 -0.17
C GLY A 73 17.75 -20.48 -0.83
N GLU A 74 17.41 -19.22 -1.13
CA GLU A 74 18.25 -18.31 -1.93
C GLU A 74 19.05 -17.31 -1.07
N GLU A 75 18.99 -17.43 0.27
CA GLU A 75 19.65 -16.50 1.21
C GLU A 75 21.18 -16.49 1.04
N GLY A 76 21.77 -17.67 0.78
CA GLY A 76 23.20 -17.85 0.54
C GLY A 76 23.69 -17.13 -0.72
N ILE A 77 22.86 -17.11 -1.78
CA ILE A 77 23.14 -16.33 -2.98
C ILE A 77 23.11 -14.85 -2.63
N ALA A 78 22.01 -14.37 -2.05
CA ALA A 78 21.77 -12.94 -1.83
C ALA A 78 22.78 -12.29 -0.87
N VAL A 79 23.11 -12.95 0.24
CA VAL A 79 24.09 -12.42 1.22
C VAL A 79 25.53 -12.64 0.74
N GLY A 80 25.85 -13.84 0.21
CA GLY A 80 27.20 -14.17 -0.27
C GLY A 80 27.66 -13.25 -1.39
N SER A 81 26.81 -13.01 -2.39
CA SER A 81 27.13 -12.15 -3.53
C SER A 81 27.33 -10.68 -3.12
N ALA A 82 26.40 -10.14 -2.32
CA ALA A 82 26.47 -8.77 -1.83
C ALA A 82 27.69 -8.53 -0.93
N SER A 83 28.16 -9.54 -0.20
CA SER A 83 29.35 -9.44 0.66
C SER A 83 30.68 -9.27 -0.08
N ALA A 84 30.70 -9.48 -1.41
CA ALA A 84 31.86 -9.27 -2.27
C ALA A 84 31.86 -7.90 -3.00
N LEU A 85 30.81 -7.09 -2.80
CA LEU A 85 30.65 -5.78 -3.46
C LEU A 85 31.00 -4.63 -2.51
N THR A 86 31.52 -3.55 -3.05
CA THR A 86 31.74 -2.28 -2.34
C THR A 86 30.45 -1.45 -2.29
N PRO A 87 30.28 -0.49 -1.35
CA PRO A 87 29.10 0.37 -1.29
C PRO A 87 28.85 1.18 -2.59
N ASP A 88 29.91 1.51 -3.32
CA ASP A 88 29.85 2.30 -4.55
C ASP A 88 29.48 1.49 -5.81
N ASP A 89 29.46 0.15 -5.74
CA ASP A 89 28.98 -0.67 -6.85
C ASP A 89 27.45 -0.59 -6.95
N VAL A 90 26.94 -0.44 -8.17
CA VAL A 90 25.51 -0.25 -8.44
C VAL A 90 24.80 -1.60 -8.52
N ILE A 91 23.55 -1.65 -8.07
CA ILE A 91 22.76 -2.89 -7.98
C ILE A 91 21.41 -2.73 -8.68
N PHE A 92 21.05 -3.73 -9.49
CA PHE A 92 19.71 -3.94 -10.04
C PHE A 92 19.18 -5.29 -9.54
N LEU A 93 18.02 -5.28 -8.88
CA LEU A 93 17.38 -6.46 -8.27
C LEU A 93 16.19 -6.96 -9.13
N GLN A 94 15.67 -8.15 -8.84
CA GLN A 94 14.46 -8.67 -9.48
C GLN A 94 13.23 -8.53 -8.57
N TYR A 95 13.26 -9.15 -7.39
CA TYR A 95 12.21 -9.12 -6.34
C TYR A 95 12.44 -10.15 -5.19
N ARG A 96 13.56 -10.91 -5.19
CA ARG A 96 13.84 -11.98 -4.20
C ARG A 96 15.20 -11.81 -3.52
N GLU A 97 15.70 -10.58 -3.50
CA GLU A 97 17.05 -10.23 -3.07
C GLU A 97 17.08 -9.47 -1.73
N GLN A 98 16.16 -9.77 -0.81
CA GLN A 98 16.13 -9.21 0.57
C GLN A 98 17.51 -9.26 1.25
N GLY A 99 18.28 -10.34 1.03
CA GLY A 99 19.64 -10.48 1.58
C GLY A 99 20.66 -9.51 1.01
N VAL A 100 20.53 -9.09 -0.25
CA VAL A 100 21.41 -8.07 -0.86
C VAL A 100 21.17 -6.71 -0.17
N LEU A 101 19.91 -6.39 0.09
CA LEU A 101 19.49 -5.15 0.77
C LEU A 101 20.00 -5.11 2.23
N LEU A 102 19.77 -6.17 3.01
CA LEU A 102 20.29 -6.25 4.39
C LEU A 102 21.83 -6.20 4.42
N GLN A 103 22.51 -6.91 3.52
CA GLN A 103 23.97 -6.92 3.44
C GLN A 103 24.56 -5.57 2.97
N ARG A 104 23.77 -4.72 2.30
CA ARG A 104 24.08 -3.33 1.99
C ARG A 104 23.70 -2.33 3.10
N GLY A 105 23.03 -2.78 4.17
CA GLY A 105 22.61 -1.90 5.28
C GLY A 105 21.26 -1.20 5.08
N PHE A 106 20.38 -1.75 4.24
CA PHE A 106 18.96 -1.38 4.20
C PHE A 106 18.29 -1.90 5.48
N THR A 107 17.60 -1.02 6.21
CA THR A 107 17.10 -1.35 7.55
C THR A 107 15.78 -2.10 7.54
N LEU A 108 15.49 -2.82 8.63
CA LEU A 108 14.16 -3.41 8.86
C LEU A 108 13.04 -2.36 8.83
N LYS A 109 13.32 -1.12 9.27
CA LYS A 109 12.37 -0.01 9.15
C LYS A 109 12.07 0.32 7.68
N GLU A 110 13.10 0.53 6.85
CA GLU A 110 12.93 0.82 5.42
C GLU A 110 12.18 -0.33 4.70
N MET A 111 12.47 -1.60 5.05
CA MET A 111 11.71 -2.74 4.54
C MET A 111 10.23 -2.71 4.96
N MET A 112 9.94 -2.53 6.26
CA MET A 112 8.56 -2.50 6.76
C MET A 112 7.78 -1.32 6.19
N SER A 113 8.39 -0.15 6.04
CA SER A 113 7.76 1.02 5.43
C SER A 113 7.29 0.77 4.00
N GLN A 114 8.13 0.13 3.18
CA GLN A 114 7.75 -0.30 1.83
C GLN A 114 6.63 -1.35 1.86
N LEU A 115 6.76 -2.38 2.70
CA LEU A 115 5.79 -3.48 2.79
C LEU A 115 4.40 -3.06 3.29
N PHE A 116 4.33 -1.99 4.10
CA PHE A 116 3.07 -1.39 4.55
C PHE A 116 2.64 -0.18 3.72
N ALA A 117 3.40 0.23 2.70
CA ALA A 117 3.18 1.44 1.91
C ALA A 117 2.88 2.66 2.81
N ASN A 118 3.70 2.87 3.84
CA ASN A 118 3.56 4.01 4.77
C ASN A 118 4.38 5.22 4.30
N LYS A 119 4.22 6.38 4.95
CA LYS A 119 4.82 7.64 4.52
C LYS A 119 6.35 7.70 4.62
N ASP A 120 6.96 6.77 5.35
CA ASP A 120 8.40 6.64 5.49
C ASP A 120 8.99 5.72 4.38
N ASP A 121 8.18 5.23 3.43
CA ASP A 121 8.64 4.55 2.22
C ASP A 121 9.25 5.54 1.20
N HIS A 122 10.50 5.27 0.80
CA HIS A 122 11.15 6.01 -0.29
C HIS A 122 10.42 5.88 -1.64
N GLY A 123 9.67 4.78 -1.85
CA GLY A 123 8.79 4.60 -3.00
C GLY A 123 7.46 5.37 -2.93
N LYS A 124 7.25 6.18 -1.88
CA LYS A 124 6.00 6.92 -1.58
C LYS A 124 4.73 6.05 -1.68
N GLY A 125 4.83 4.76 -1.32
CA GLY A 125 3.72 3.80 -1.32
C GLY A 125 3.15 3.46 -2.70
N ARG A 126 3.84 3.80 -3.79
CA ARG A 126 3.33 3.64 -5.17
C ARG A 126 3.46 2.25 -5.75
N ASN A 127 4.45 1.48 -5.28
CA ASN A 127 4.73 0.13 -5.78
C ASN A 127 4.09 -0.93 -4.86
N MET A 128 3.86 -2.12 -5.41
CA MET A 128 3.44 -3.28 -4.62
C MET A 128 4.53 -3.70 -3.60
N PRO A 129 4.16 -4.37 -2.50
CA PRO A 129 5.13 -4.89 -1.53
C PRO A 129 6.27 -5.71 -2.17
N VAL A 130 7.44 -5.69 -1.54
CA VAL A 130 8.71 -6.30 -1.99
C VAL A 130 9.43 -5.50 -3.11
N HIS A 131 8.82 -4.44 -3.64
CA HIS A 131 9.49 -3.51 -4.56
C HIS A 131 10.39 -2.49 -3.84
N TYR A 132 11.50 -2.97 -3.26
CA TYR A 132 12.47 -2.12 -2.58
C TYR A 132 13.36 -1.33 -3.57
N GLY A 133 13.91 -0.21 -3.09
CA GLY A 133 14.90 0.60 -3.78
C GLY A 133 15.59 1.56 -2.80
N SER A 134 16.84 1.95 -3.07
CA SER A 134 17.56 2.91 -2.23
C SER A 134 18.73 3.57 -2.96
N GLY A 135 18.55 4.83 -3.35
CA GLY A 135 19.61 5.65 -3.94
C GLY A 135 20.82 5.81 -3.01
N LYS A 136 20.58 5.88 -1.68
CA LYS A 136 21.62 5.89 -0.63
C LYS A 136 22.57 4.68 -0.70
N LEU A 137 22.07 3.53 -1.15
CA LEU A 137 22.82 2.26 -1.18
C LEU A 137 23.23 1.83 -2.60
N ASN A 138 23.05 2.71 -3.59
CA ASN A 138 23.21 2.44 -5.02
C ASN A 138 22.35 1.27 -5.53
N VAL A 139 21.17 1.06 -4.95
CA VAL A 139 20.20 0.01 -5.36
C VAL A 139 19.06 0.65 -6.14
N HIS A 140 18.94 0.32 -7.43
CA HIS A 140 17.81 0.72 -8.26
C HIS A 140 16.51 0.04 -7.79
N THR A 141 15.41 0.78 -7.83
CA THR A 141 14.09 0.29 -7.41
C THR A 141 13.60 -0.85 -8.29
N VAL A 142 13.10 -1.90 -7.66
CA VAL A 142 12.49 -3.07 -8.31
C VAL A 142 11.24 -2.69 -9.12
N SER A 143 11.09 -3.31 -10.29
CA SER A 143 9.92 -3.25 -11.17
C SER A 143 9.37 -4.66 -11.43
N SER A 144 8.06 -4.78 -11.69
CA SER A 144 7.43 -6.10 -11.95
C SER A 144 7.83 -6.73 -13.29
N PRO A 145 8.00 -5.98 -14.41
CA PRO A 145 8.33 -6.55 -15.72
C PRO A 145 9.68 -7.27 -15.72
N LEU A 146 9.66 -8.57 -16.02
CA LEU A 146 10.83 -9.43 -16.03
C LEU A 146 11.90 -8.93 -17.02
N ALA A 147 13.16 -9.17 -16.66
CA ALA A 147 14.36 -8.85 -17.43
C ALA A 147 14.61 -7.37 -17.81
N THR A 148 13.64 -6.46 -17.66
CA THR A 148 13.80 -5.04 -18.03
C THR A 148 14.94 -4.32 -17.32
N GLN A 149 15.34 -4.79 -16.13
CA GLN A 149 16.47 -4.29 -15.37
C GLN A 149 17.84 -4.70 -15.95
N ILE A 150 17.90 -5.77 -16.75
CA ILE A 150 19.14 -6.34 -17.28
C ILE A 150 19.79 -5.44 -18.35
N PRO A 151 19.10 -4.91 -19.38
CA PRO A 151 19.70 -3.96 -20.32
C PRO A 151 19.96 -2.59 -19.67
N GLN A 152 19.17 -2.20 -18.66
CA GLN A 152 19.43 -1.01 -17.85
C GLN A 152 20.77 -1.14 -17.10
N ALA A 153 21.05 -2.31 -16.50
CA ALA A 153 22.32 -2.61 -15.86
C ALA A 153 23.50 -2.54 -16.84
N SER A 154 23.37 -3.05 -18.07
CA SER A 154 24.38 -2.92 -19.12
C SER A 154 24.66 -1.45 -19.49
N GLY A 155 23.62 -0.61 -19.55
CA GLY A 155 23.73 0.83 -19.80
C GLY A 155 24.39 1.58 -18.64
N ALA A 156 23.99 1.28 -17.40
CA ALA A 156 24.61 1.83 -16.20
C ALA A 156 26.10 1.47 -16.10
N ALA A 157 26.47 0.22 -16.41
CA ALA A 157 27.86 -0.22 -16.42
C ALA A 157 28.68 0.50 -17.50
N TYR A 158 28.11 0.73 -18.69
CA TYR A 158 28.74 1.55 -19.73
C TYR A 158 28.99 2.98 -19.24
N ALA A 159 28.03 3.58 -18.52
CA ALA A 159 28.19 4.89 -17.91
C ALA A 159 29.30 4.91 -16.83
N LEU A 160 29.41 3.87 -15.98
CA LEU A 160 30.52 3.74 -15.01
C LEU A 160 31.89 3.67 -15.70
N LYS A 161 32.00 2.91 -16.80
CA LYS A 161 33.21 2.85 -17.63
C LYS A 161 33.56 4.22 -18.23
N LEU A 162 32.59 4.91 -18.83
CA LEU A 162 32.80 6.24 -19.40
C LEU A 162 33.19 7.28 -18.33
N GLN A 163 32.56 7.27 -17.15
CA GLN A 163 32.91 8.16 -16.04
C GLN A 163 34.39 8.00 -15.62
N ARG A 164 34.89 6.76 -15.54
CA ARG A 164 36.29 6.47 -15.21
C ARG A 164 37.27 6.84 -16.34
N LEU A 165 36.86 6.70 -17.61
CA LEU A 165 37.66 7.13 -18.75
C LEU A 165 37.76 8.66 -18.86
N ILE A 166 36.70 9.39 -18.49
CA ILE A 166 36.66 10.85 -18.46
C ILE A 166 37.43 11.40 -17.24
N ASN A 167 37.29 10.77 -16.07
CA ASN A 167 37.98 11.13 -14.84
C ASN A 167 38.61 9.90 -14.17
N PRO A 168 39.91 9.62 -14.42
CA PRO A 168 40.62 8.46 -13.84
C PRO A 168 40.69 8.42 -12.32
N ASN A 169 40.38 9.52 -11.62
CA ASN A 169 40.31 9.56 -10.15
C ASN A 169 39.01 8.95 -9.59
N VAL A 170 38.01 8.67 -10.43
CA VAL A 170 36.77 8.00 -10.02
C VAL A 170 37.07 6.53 -9.72
N PRO A 171 36.73 6.01 -8.52
CA PRO A 171 36.99 4.62 -8.17
C PRO A 171 36.36 3.61 -9.15
N PRO A 172 37.02 2.46 -9.39
CA PRO A 172 36.50 1.39 -10.24
C PRO A 172 35.32 0.67 -9.58
N ARG A 173 34.16 0.76 -10.23
CA ARG A 173 32.86 0.27 -9.75
C ARG A 173 32.22 -0.62 -10.81
N VAL A 174 31.54 -1.68 -10.38
CA VAL A 174 30.73 -2.57 -11.24
C VAL A 174 29.25 -2.29 -11.09
N VAL A 175 28.45 -2.83 -12.00
CA VAL A 175 27.03 -3.11 -11.76
C VAL A 175 26.85 -4.59 -11.45
N ALA A 176 26.08 -4.93 -10.42
CA ALA A 176 25.58 -6.28 -10.17
C ALA A 176 24.09 -6.35 -10.52
N CYS A 177 23.71 -7.28 -11.39
CA CYS A 177 22.34 -7.40 -11.90
C CYS A 177 21.78 -8.79 -11.63
N TYR A 178 20.73 -8.88 -10.81
CA TYR A 178 20.12 -10.14 -10.36
C TYR A 178 18.85 -10.48 -11.14
N PHE A 179 18.67 -11.75 -11.49
CA PHE A 179 17.50 -12.27 -12.21
C PHE A 179 17.37 -13.80 -12.06
N GLY A 180 16.16 -14.34 -12.11
CA GLY A 180 15.91 -15.79 -12.13
C GLY A 180 16.16 -16.45 -13.50
N GLU A 181 16.26 -17.78 -13.54
CA GLU A 181 16.42 -18.51 -14.82
C GLU A 181 15.22 -18.32 -15.78
N GLY A 182 14.02 -18.11 -15.24
CA GLY A 182 12.84 -17.70 -15.99
C GLY A 182 13.06 -16.44 -16.83
N ALA A 183 13.50 -15.36 -16.18
CA ALA A 183 13.76 -14.06 -16.82
C ALA A 183 14.91 -14.11 -17.84
N ALA A 184 15.79 -15.12 -17.77
CA ALA A 184 16.84 -15.32 -18.77
C ALA A 184 16.32 -15.83 -20.13
N SER A 185 15.03 -16.17 -20.25
CA SER A 185 14.38 -16.47 -21.54
C SER A 185 13.73 -15.25 -22.21
N GLU A 186 13.71 -14.08 -21.57
CA GLU A 186 13.21 -12.84 -22.16
C GLU A 186 14.15 -12.27 -23.24
N GLY A 187 13.59 -11.52 -24.18
CA GLY A 187 14.36 -10.83 -25.22
C GLY A 187 15.38 -9.83 -24.67
N ASP A 188 15.04 -9.17 -23.56
CA ASP A 188 15.90 -8.19 -22.89
C ASP A 188 17.18 -8.81 -22.31
N PHE A 189 17.16 -10.08 -21.89
CA PHE A 189 18.38 -10.79 -21.48
C PHE A 189 19.36 -10.95 -22.66
N HIS A 190 18.87 -11.34 -23.84
CA HIS A 190 19.70 -11.44 -25.05
C HIS A 190 20.29 -10.09 -25.45
N ALA A 191 19.47 -9.03 -25.46
CA ALA A 191 19.91 -7.68 -25.80
C ALA A 191 20.97 -7.17 -24.82
N ALA A 192 20.76 -7.38 -23.51
CA ALA A 192 21.63 -6.91 -22.44
C ALA A 192 23.02 -7.54 -22.45
N LEU A 193 23.11 -8.86 -22.65
CA LEU A 193 24.39 -9.57 -22.73
C LEU A 193 25.18 -9.13 -23.97
N ASN A 194 24.51 -9.02 -25.12
CA ASN A 194 25.16 -8.60 -26.37
C ASN A 194 25.72 -7.17 -26.29
N ILE A 195 24.95 -6.19 -25.78
CA ILE A 195 25.46 -4.82 -25.63
C ILE A 195 26.55 -4.71 -24.56
N ALA A 196 26.47 -5.49 -23.47
CA ALA A 196 27.52 -5.51 -22.45
C ALA A 196 28.84 -6.09 -22.96
N ALA A 197 28.79 -7.16 -23.77
CA ALA A 197 29.97 -7.75 -24.39
C ALA A 197 30.59 -6.81 -25.43
N THR A 198 29.79 -6.30 -26.38
CA THR A 198 30.26 -5.43 -27.47
C THR A 198 30.70 -4.02 -27.04
N LYS A 199 30.54 -3.67 -25.75
CA LYS A 199 31.02 -2.43 -25.13
C LYS A 199 32.00 -2.66 -23.97
N SER A 200 32.32 -3.92 -23.66
CA SER A 200 33.18 -4.31 -22.53
C SER A 200 32.72 -3.63 -21.21
N CYS A 201 31.42 -3.75 -20.90
CA CYS A 201 30.81 -3.11 -19.73
C CYS A 201 31.21 -3.82 -18.42
N PRO A 202 31.61 -3.11 -17.34
CA PRO A 202 31.86 -3.68 -16.02
C PRO A 202 30.55 -4.09 -15.31
N VAL A 203 29.94 -5.19 -15.76
CA VAL A 203 28.69 -5.74 -15.21
C VAL A 203 28.85 -7.22 -14.84
N VAL A 204 28.35 -7.61 -13.68
CA VAL A 204 28.22 -9.01 -13.28
C VAL A 204 26.74 -9.38 -13.30
N PHE A 205 26.38 -10.25 -14.23
CA PHE A 205 25.05 -10.83 -14.36
C PHE A 205 24.93 -12.03 -13.41
N VAL A 206 24.06 -11.94 -12.40
CA VAL A 206 23.87 -12.95 -11.36
C VAL A 206 22.53 -13.64 -11.56
N CYS A 207 22.57 -14.78 -12.25
CA CYS A 207 21.40 -15.63 -12.41
C CYS A 207 21.18 -16.49 -11.15
N ARG A 208 20.02 -16.34 -10.51
CA ARG A 208 19.51 -17.25 -9.48
C ARG A 208 18.73 -18.37 -10.17
N ASN A 209 19.37 -19.50 -10.45
CA ASN A 209 18.68 -20.66 -11.04
C ASN A 209 18.11 -21.51 -9.90
N ASN A 210 16.82 -21.31 -9.61
CA ASN A 210 16.10 -22.00 -8.52
C ASN A 210 15.18 -23.14 -9.02
N GLY A 211 15.22 -23.40 -10.33
CA GLY A 211 14.55 -24.48 -11.03
C GLY A 211 13.14 -24.18 -11.53
N PHE A 212 12.50 -23.06 -11.14
CA PHE A 212 11.08 -22.80 -11.43
C PHE A 212 10.72 -21.33 -11.68
N ALA A 213 10.27 -21.05 -12.90
CA ALA A 213 9.62 -19.80 -13.28
C ALA A 213 8.12 -19.88 -12.96
N ILE A 214 7.74 -19.44 -11.75
CA ILE A 214 6.42 -19.67 -11.15
C ILE A 214 6.15 -21.19 -11.08
N SER A 215 5.35 -21.72 -12.01
CA SER A 215 5.02 -23.14 -12.18
C SER A 215 5.86 -23.85 -13.25
N THR A 216 6.35 -23.13 -14.26
CA THR A 216 7.14 -23.67 -15.36
C THR A 216 8.47 -24.20 -14.85
N SER A 217 8.76 -25.47 -15.12
CA SER A 217 10.02 -26.10 -14.72
C SER A 217 11.19 -25.68 -15.61
N SER A 218 12.42 -25.74 -15.12
CA SER A 218 13.63 -25.48 -15.92
C SER A 218 13.71 -26.32 -17.21
N ILE A 219 13.16 -27.54 -17.19
CA ILE A 219 13.09 -28.46 -18.33
C ILE A 219 12.17 -27.91 -19.43
N GLU A 220 11.16 -27.13 -19.08
CA GLU A 220 10.26 -26.44 -20.02
C GLU A 220 10.82 -25.07 -20.42
N GLN A 221 11.49 -24.39 -19.47
CA GLN A 221 12.09 -23.06 -19.66
C GLN A 221 13.27 -23.05 -20.66
N TYR A 222 14.04 -24.14 -20.76
CA TYR A 222 15.15 -24.27 -21.72
C TYR A 222 15.59 -25.72 -21.98
N LYS A 223 16.36 -25.90 -23.08
CA LYS A 223 16.98 -27.18 -23.48
C LYS A 223 18.52 -27.15 -23.54
N GLY A 224 19.13 -26.01 -23.22
CA GLY A 224 20.59 -25.89 -23.07
C GLY A 224 21.04 -26.26 -21.65
N ASP A 225 22.36 -26.29 -21.44
CA ASP A 225 22.95 -26.48 -20.11
C ASP A 225 22.79 -25.20 -19.25
N GLY A 226 21.59 -25.00 -18.70
CA GLY A 226 21.26 -23.87 -17.84
C GLY A 226 21.37 -22.50 -18.51
N ILE A 227 21.79 -21.51 -17.71
CA ILE A 227 22.00 -20.13 -18.12
C ILE A 227 23.50 -19.84 -18.32
N ALA A 228 24.42 -20.42 -17.52
CA ALA A 228 25.85 -20.13 -17.63
C ALA A 228 26.42 -20.46 -19.02
N SER A 229 26.02 -21.58 -19.63
CA SER A 229 26.45 -21.97 -20.98
C SER A 229 26.13 -20.93 -22.05
N ARG A 230 25.06 -20.13 -21.86
CA ARG A 230 24.64 -19.08 -22.81
C ARG A 230 25.69 -17.97 -22.91
N GLY A 231 26.41 -17.65 -21.83
CA GLY A 231 27.42 -16.58 -21.80
C GLY A 231 28.54 -16.77 -22.82
N LEU A 232 28.95 -18.02 -23.06
CA LEU A 232 29.98 -18.36 -24.06
C LEU A 232 29.60 -17.89 -25.47
N GLY A 233 28.31 -17.95 -25.82
CA GLY A 233 27.80 -17.50 -27.13
C GLY A 233 27.92 -15.99 -27.38
N TYR A 234 28.11 -15.19 -26.33
CA TYR A 234 28.35 -13.74 -26.41
C TYR A 234 29.83 -13.37 -26.16
N GLY A 235 30.72 -14.35 -25.96
CA GLY A 235 32.10 -14.11 -25.55
C GLY A 235 32.25 -13.63 -24.10
N ILE A 236 31.30 -13.97 -23.23
CA ILE A 236 31.27 -13.56 -21.82
C ILE A 236 31.91 -14.64 -20.95
N ASP A 237 32.90 -14.27 -20.13
CA ASP A 237 33.47 -15.14 -19.10
C ASP A 237 32.35 -15.58 -18.14
N THR A 238 32.17 -16.88 -17.97
CA THR A 238 30.99 -17.47 -17.32
C THR A 238 31.35 -18.57 -16.33
N ILE A 239 30.55 -18.72 -15.27
CA ILE A 239 30.75 -19.73 -14.22
C ILE A 239 29.42 -20.14 -13.56
N ARG A 240 29.31 -21.43 -13.22
CA ARG A 240 28.23 -21.97 -12.39
C ARG A 240 28.73 -22.20 -10.97
N VAL A 241 27.93 -21.87 -9.96
CA VAL A 241 28.27 -21.96 -8.53
C VAL A 241 27.13 -22.57 -7.70
N ASP A 242 27.49 -23.27 -6.64
CA ASP A 242 26.55 -23.77 -5.63
C ASP A 242 26.01 -22.57 -4.82
N GLY A 243 24.76 -22.18 -5.08
CA GLY A 243 24.10 -21.04 -4.44
C GLY A 243 23.78 -21.27 -2.96
N ASN A 244 23.80 -22.54 -2.51
CA ASN A 244 23.67 -22.91 -1.11
C ASN A 244 25.04 -22.88 -0.38
N ASP A 245 26.15 -22.67 -1.11
CA ASP A 245 27.49 -22.45 -0.57
C ASP A 245 27.85 -20.95 -0.58
N ILE A 246 27.59 -20.27 0.54
CA ILE A 246 27.90 -18.85 0.69
C ILE A 246 29.38 -18.49 0.50
N PHE A 247 30.32 -19.41 0.78
CA PHE A 247 31.74 -19.17 0.55
C PHE A 247 32.07 -19.22 -0.95
N ALA A 248 31.56 -20.22 -1.66
CA ALA A 248 31.73 -20.31 -3.11
C ALA A 248 31.06 -19.13 -3.83
N VAL A 249 29.85 -18.73 -3.45
CA VAL A 249 29.17 -17.53 -4.00
C VAL A 249 30.01 -16.27 -3.76
N ARG A 250 30.51 -16.04 -2.54
CA ARG A 250 31.33 -14.86 -2.24
C ARG A 250 32.63 -14.85 -3.06
N GLU A 251 33.34 -15.97 -3.12
CA GLU A 251 34.61 -16.05 -3.86
C GLU A 251 34.39 -15.83 -5.36
N VAL A 252 33.37 -16.46 -5.94
CA VAL A 252 32.98 -16.26 -7.34
C VAL A 252 32.62 -14.81 -7.62
N MET A 253 31.87 -14.14 -6.73
CA MET A 253 31.51 -12.75 -6.93
C MET A 253 32.68 -11.77 -6.70
N ALA A 254 33.64 -12.10 -5.84
CA ALA A 254 34.87 -11.32 -5.67
C ALA A 254 35.77 -11.39 -6.91
N GLU A 255 35.97 -12.59 -7.46
CA GLU A 255 36.73 -12.79 -8.71
C GLU A 255 35.97 -12.24 -9.93
N ALA A 256 34.64 -12.37 -9.98
CA ALA A 256 33.81 -11.75 -11.02
C ALA A 256 33.89 -10.22 -10.99
N ARG A 257 33.75 -9.60 -9.81
CA ARG A 257 33.93 -8.15 -9.63
C ARG A 257 35.32 -7.70 -10.10
N LYS A 258 36.36 -8.45 -9.70
CA LYS A 258 37.75 -8.19 -10.10
C LYS A 258 37.91 -8.26 -11.63
N ARG A 259 37.53 -9.37 -12.27
CA ARG A 259 37.61 -9.56 -13.73
C ARG A 259 36.81 -8.53 -14.51
N ALA A 260 35.62 -8.16 -14.03
CA ALA A 260 34.79 -7.14 -14.65
C ALA A 260 35.48 -5.76 -14.72
N LEU A 261 36.48 -5.50 -13.86
CA LEU A 261 37.27 -4.27 -13.79
C LEU A 261 38.69 -4.41 -14.38
N GLU A 262 39.10 -5.60 -14.81
CA GLU A 262 40.42 -5.87 -15.40
C GLU A 262 40.51 -5.42 -16.87
N GLY A 263 41.61 -4.76 -17.23
CA GLY A 263 41.86 -4.29 -18.60
C GLY A 263 40.85 -3.20 -19.04
N ASP A 264 40.23 -3.40 -20.20
CA ASP A 264 39.16 -2.53 -20.74
C ASP A 264 37.79 -2.76 -20.05
N CYS A 265 37.75 -3.46 -18.91
CA CYS A 265 36.55 -4.03 -18.30
C CYS A 265 35.90 -5.13 -19.17
N ARG A 266 34.97 -5.91 -18.59
CA ARG A 266 34.18 -6.93 -19.30
C ARG A 266 32.90 -7.30 -18.53
N PRO A 267 31.85 -7.79 -19.20
CA PRO A 267 30.78 -8.49 -18.50
C PRO A 267 31.27 -9.83 -17.95
N ILE A 268 30.66 -10.29 -16.87
CA ILE A 268 30.78 -11.65 -16.32
C ILE A 268 29.38 -12.23 -16.14
N LEU A 269 29.20 -13.53 -16.38
CA LEU A 269 27.97 -14.26 -16.08
C LEU A 269 28.20 -15.28 -14.95
N VAL A 270 27.35 -15.23 -13.92
CA VAL A 270 27.35 -16.15 -12.79
C VAL A 270 25.99 -16.84 -12.72
N GLU A 271 25.95 -18.16 -12.75
CA GLU A 271 24.76 -18.96 -12.49
C GLU A 271 24.86 -19.61 -11.11
N ALA A 272 24.14 -19.06 -10.13
CA ALA A 272 24.03 -19.62 -8.80
C ALA A 272 22.86 -20.61 -8.73
N MET A 273 23.20 -21.89 -8.57
CA MET A 273 22.22 -22.99 -8.50
C MET A 273 21.66 -23.11 -7.07
N SER A 274 20.34 -23.07 -6.92
CA SER A 274 19.65 -23.29 -5.64
C SER A 274 18.29 -23.95 -5.89
N TYR A 275 17.40 -23.96 -4.90
CA TYR A 275 16.06 -24.50 -4.99
C TYR A 275 15.07 -23.57 -4.27
N ARG A 276 13.98 -23.20 -4.96
CA ARG A 276 12.94 -22.32 -4.39
C ARG A 276 12.11 -23.06 -3.33
N VAL A 277 12.56 -23.06 -2.08
CA VAL A 277 11.95 -23.85 -0.99
C VAL A 277 10.48 -23.49 -0.73
N SER A 278 10.12 -22.23 -0.93
CA SER A 278 8.75 -21.74 -0.72
C SER A 278 7.94 -21.65 -2.02
N HIS A 279 6.68 -21.26 -1.87
CA HIS A 279 5.79 -20.79 -2.93
C HIS A 279 6.45 -19.67 -3.74
N HIS A 280 6.02 -19.47 -4.99
CA HIS A 280 6.53 -18.37 -5.82
C HIS A 280 6.30 -17.01 -5.12
N SER A 281 5.09 -16.79 -4.63
CA SER A 281 4.63 -15.62 -3.87
C SER A 281 3.44 -16.02 -2.99
N THR A 282 2.86 -15.07 -2.25
CA THR A 282 1.58 -15.27 -1.53
C THR A 282 0.38 -15.50 -2.45
N SER A 283 0.52 -15.30 -3.76
CA SER A 283 -0.52 -15.53 -4.76
C SER A 283 -0.43 -16.92 -5.43
N ASP A 284 0.45 -17.80 -4.94
CA ASP A 284 0.78 -19.10 -5.55
C ASP A 284 0.61 -20.27 -4.55
N ASP A 285 0.06 -21.40 -5.00
CA ASP A 285 0.23 -22.69 -4.32
C ASP A 285 1.13 -23.63 -5.14
N SER A 286 2.43 -23.60 -4.84
CA SER A 286 3.39 -24.47 -5.49
C SER A 286 3.19 -25.98 -5.28
N PHE A 287 2.28 -26.41 -4.39
CA PHE A 287 1.91 -27.82 -4.30
C PHE A 287 0.93 -28.27 -5.40
N ALA A 288 0.41 -27.35 -6.21
CA ALA A 288 -0.35 -27.68 -7.42
C ALA A 288 0.54 -28.25 -8.55
N TYR A 289 1.85 -27.96 -8.55
CA TYR A 289 2.79 -28.37 -9.61
C TYR A 289 4.13 -28.94 -9.11
N ARG A 290 4.42 -28.97 -7.80
CA ARG A 290 5.60 -29.63 -7.22
C ARG A 290 5.24 -30.65 -6.15
N ALA A 291 5.99 -31.74 -6.10
CA ALA A 291 5.78 -32.79 -5.11
C ALA A 291 6.22 -32.31 -3.72
N LYS A 292 5.33 -32.35 -2.72
CA LYS A 292 5.65 -32.02 -1.31
C LYS A 292 6.94 -32.69 -0.81
N ARG A 293 7.16 -33.95 -1.18
CA ARG A 293 8.36 -34.72 -0.83
C ARG A 293 9.67 -34.09 -1.35
N GLU A 294 9.67 -33.56 -2.57
CA GLU A 294 10.83 -32.92 -3.20
C GLU A 294 11.26 -31.68 -2.40
N VAL A 295 10.29 -30.83 -2.05
CA VAL A 295 10.49 -29.62 -1.24
C VAL A 295 11.04 -29.96 0.15
N GLU A 296 10.49 -30.97 0.83
CA GLU A 296 11.00 -31.39 2.15
C GLU A 296 12.37 -32.08 2.08
N GLU A 297 12.69 -32.79 1.00
CA GLU A 297 14.03 -33.34 0.78
C GLU A 297 15.07 -32.23 0.58
N TRP A 298 14.76 -31.17 -0.18
CA TRP A 298 15.64 -29.99 -0.29
C TRP A 298 15.81 -29.26 1.05
N LYS A 299 14.72 -28.89 1.72
CA LYS A 299 14.72 -28.24 3.05
C LYS A 299 15.66 -28.91 4.04
N ARG A 300 15.66 -30.24 4.07
CA ARG A 300 16.46 -31.04 5.02
C ARG A 300 17.89 -31.31 4.54
N ARG A 301 18.11 -31.49 3.23
CA ARG A 301 19.39 -31.97 2.70
C ARG A 301 20.37 -30.84 2.38
N ASP A 302 19.90 -29.71 1.87
CA ASP A 302 20.76 -28.67 1.34
C ASP A 302 20.13 -27.28 1.49
N ASN A 303 20.65 -26.50 2.44
CA ASN A 303 20.13 -25.19 2.84
C ASN A 303 21.30 -24.30 3.31
N PRO A 304 21.42 -23.04 2.84
CA PRO A 304 22.59 -22.21 3.09
C PRO A 304 22.81 -21.84 4.57
N ILE A 305 21.72 -21.57 5.30
CA ILE A 305 21.75 -21.29 6.74
C ILE A 305 22.32 -22.50 7.49
N THR A 306 21.75 -23.68 7.24
CA THR A 306 22.16 -24.93 7.89
C THR A 306 23.62 -25.29 7.57
N ARG A 307 24.07 -25.08 6.33
CA ARG A 307 25.46 -25.35 5.91
C ARG A 307 26.46 -24.42 6.60
N LEU A 308 26.21 -23.12 6.60
CA LEU A 308 27.09 -22.18 7.29
C LEU A 308 27.10 -22.43 8.81
N ARG A 309 25.94 -22.71 9.42
CA ARG A 309 25.84 -23.03 10.85
C ARG A 309 26.75 -24.20 11.23
N LYS A 310 26.65 -25.35 10.53
CA LYS A 310 27.49 -26.54 10.79
C LYS A 310 28.99 -26.22 10.70
N TRP A 311 29.40 -25.38 9.75
CA TRP A 311 30.81 -24.96 9.60
C TRP A 311 31.26 -24.07 10.76
N MET A 312 30.45 -23.09 11.15
CA MET A 312 30.77 -22.18 12.26
C MET A 312 30.82 -22.89 13.61
N GLU A 313 29.98 -23.90 13.83
CA GLU A 313 30.00 -24.78 15.00
C GLU A 313 31.28 -25.62 15.04
N LYS A 314 31.71 -26.20 13.90
CA LYS A 314 32.99 -26.92 13.78
C LYS A 314 34.22 -26.05 14.02
N LYS A 315 34.13 -24.76 13.67
CA LYS A 315 35.17 -23.75 13.95
C LYS A 315 35.10 -23.17 15.37
N GLY A 316 34.04 -23.47 16.13
CA GLY A 316 33.86 -23.01 17.52
C GLY A 316 33.41 -21.56 17.67
N ILE A 317 33.02 -20.88 16.58
CA ILE A 317 32.56 -19.48 16.64
C ILE A 317 31.05 -19.36 16.85
N TRP A 318 30.28 -20.39 16.47
CA TRP A 318 28.84 -20.48 16.72
C TRP A 318 28.47 -21.68 17.58
N ASP A 319 27.32 -21.60 18.24
CA ASP A 319 26.79 -22.61 19.15
C ASP A 319 25.27 -22.44 19.32
N GLU A 320 24.66 -23.40 20.00
CA GLU A 320 23.20 -23.49 20.18
C GLU A 320 22.63 -22.41 21.11
N ASP A 321 23.44 -21.73 21.94
CA ASP A 321 22.95 -20.64 22.79
C ASP A 321 23.02 -19.29 22.06
N LYS A 322 24.09 -19.02 21.28
CA LYS A 322 24.14 -17.92 20.31
C LYS A 322 23.04 -18.01 19.26
N GLU A 323 22.70 -19.23 18.82
CA GLU A 323 21.57 -19.47 17.91
C GLU A 323 20.25 -18.99 18.53
N LYS A 324 19.92 -19.41 19.76
CA LYS A 324 18.69 -19.03 20.46
C LYS A 324 18.64 -17.52 20.67
N GLU A 325 19.73 -16.92 21.14
CA GLU A 325 19.85 -15.48 21.36
C GLU A 325 19.63 -14.71 20.05
N ALA A 326 20.33 -15.09 18.98
CA ALA A 326 20.20 -14.44 17.67
C ALA A 326 18.77 -14.53 17.13
N ARG A 327 18.15 -15.73 17.14
CA ARG A 327 16.76 -15.91 16.68
C ARG A 327 15.75 -15.14 17.53
N ALA A 328 15.95 -15.07 18.85
CA ALA A 328 15.07 -14.33 19.76
C ALA A 328 15.20 -12.81 19.55
N SER A 329 16.42 -12.29 19.46
CA SER A 329 16.70 -10.87 19.22
C SER A 329 16.15 -10.43 17.86
N ILE A 330 16.52 -11.15 16.78
CA ILE A 330 16.07 -10.84 15.42
C ILE A 330 14.54 -10.90 15.32
N ARG A 331 13.87 -11.89 15.92
CA ARG A 331 12.40 -11.95 15.94
C ARG A 331 11.78 -10.77 16.70
N LYS A 332 12.39 -10.33 17.80
CA LYS A 332 11.95 -9.13 18.55
C LYS A 332 12.14 -7.86 17.72
N GLU A 333 13.29 -7.70 17.07
CA GLU A 333 13.61 -6.55 16.20
C GLU A 333 12.63 -6.45 15.01
N VAL A 334 12.38 -7.56 14.30
CA VAL A 334 11.42 -7.61 13.20
C VAL A 334 10.00 -7.28 13.68
N LEU A 335 9.55 -7.86 14.80
CA LEU A 335 8.22 -7.58 15.37
C LEU A 335 8.07 -6.15 15.90
N GLN A 336 9.17 -5.52 16.36
CA GLN A 336 9.18 -4.13 16.79
C GLN A 336 8.95 -3.18 15.60
N GLU A 337 9.75 -3.30 14.54
CA GLU A 337 9.64 -2.43 13.36
C GLU A 337 8.31 -2.66 12.61
N PHE A 338 7.84 -3.91 12.56
CA PHE A 338 6.48 -4.25 12.10
C PHE A 338 5.40 -3.50 12.90
N SER A 339 5.44 -3.61 14.24
CA SER A 339 4.47 -2.97 15.14
C SER A 339 4.59 -1.43 15.20
N ALA A 340 5.67 -0.87 14.66
CA ALA A 340 5.85 0.57 14.47
C ALA A 340 5.30 1.01 13.10
N ALA A 341 5.70 0.33 12.02
CA ALA A 341 5.35 0.68 10.65
C ALA A 341 3.84 0.66 10.37
N GLU A 342 3.07 -0.18 11.07
CA GLU A 342 1.60 -0.21 10.99
C GLU A 342 0.90 1.02 11.60
N LYS A 343 1.58 1.73 12.52
CA LYS A 343 1.06 2.95 13.16
C LYS A 343 1.47 4.22 12.41
N VAL A 344 2.42 4.11 11.48
CA VAL A 344 2.83 5.20 10.60
C VAL A 344 1.76 5.39 9.52
N LYS A 345 1.30 6.63 9.33
CA LYS A 345 0.32 6.98 8.30
C LYS A 345 0.80 6.61 6.89
N LYS A 346 -0.13 6.42 5.97
CA LYS A 346 0.15 6.34 4.52
C LYS A 346 0.72 7.69 4.02
N PRO A 347 1.45 7.71 2.89
CA PRO A 347 1.87 8.96 2.23
C PRO A 347 0.68 9.90 2.00
N PRO A 348 0.88 11.21 1.84
CA PRO A 348 -0.22 12.12 1.56
C PRO A 348 -0.83 11.84 0.18
N LEU A 349 -2.16 11.94 0.03
CA LEU A 349 -2.86 11.56 -1.23
C LEU A 349 -2.31 12.27 -2.49
N ARG A 350 -1.82 13.51 -2.36
CA ARG A 350 -1.15 14.25 -3.44
C ARG A 350 0.03 13.50 -4.08
N ALA A 351 0.68 12.60 -3.33
CA ALA A 351 1.81 11.80 -3.81
C ALA A 351 1.47 10.90 -5.01
N MET A 352 0.20 10.62 -5.30
CA MET A 352 -0.19 9.88 -6.52
C MET A 352 0.02 10.69 -7.82
N PHE A 353 0.10 12.02 -7.74
CA PHE A 353 0.32 12.93 -8.88
C PHE A 353 1.76 13.47 -8.96
N GLU A 354 2.53 13.33 -7.87
CA GLU A 354 3.93 13.74 -7.78
C GLU A 354 4.87 12.72 -8.44
N ASP A 355 6.06 13.18 -8.84
CA ASP A 355 7.15 12.41 -9.46
C ASP A 355 6.77 11.62 -10.74
N VAL A 356 5.57 11.83 -11.31
CA VAL A 356 5.19 11.39 -12.67
C VAL A 356 6.06 12.09 -13.71
N TYR A 357 6.37 13.36 -13.43
CA TYR A 357 7.44 14.17 -14.02
C TYR A 357 8.19 14.87 -12.88
N GLU A 358 9.35 15.46 -13.16
CA GLU A 358 10.12 16.26 -12.20
C GLU A 358 9.32 17.46 -11.66
N GLU A 359 8.57 18.12 -12.54
CA GLU A 359 7.65 19.23 -12.22
C GLU A 359 6.20 18.80 -12.45
N ILE A 360 5.31 19.11 -11.50
CA ILE A 360 3.89 18.73 -11.60
C ILE A 360 3.17 19.57 -12.66
N THR A 361 2.61 18.90 -13.67
CA THR A 361 1.97 19.55 -14.83
C THR A 361 0.67 20.29 -14.44
N PRO A 362 0.19 21.26 -15.26
CA PRO A 362 -1.09 21.93 -14.99
C PRO A 362 -2.27 20.96 -14.84
N GLU A 363 -2.34 19.95 -15.70
CA GLU A 363 -3.41 18.95 -15.74
C GLU A 363 -3.40 18.08 -14.46
N ALA A 364 -2.20 17.74 -13.96
CA ALA A 364 -2.06 17.02 -12.68
C ALA A 364 -2.50 17.88 -11.48
N ARG A 365 -2.27 19.21 -11.52
CA ARG A 365 -2.78 20.14 -10.49
C ARG A 365 -4.31 20.26 -10.54
N GLU A 366 -4.91 20.28 -11.72
CA GLU A 366 -6.37 20.25 -11.89
C GLU A 366 -6.97 18.93 -11.39
N GLN A 367 -6.34 17.79 -11.69
CA GLN A 367 -6.76 16.48 -11.17
C GLN A 367 -6.64 16.38 -9.63
N MET A 368 -5.61 16.98 -9.02
CA MET A 368 -5.51 17.12 -7.56
C MET A 368 -6.66 17.94 -6.97
N GLN A 369 -7.06 19.04 -7.62
CA GLN A 369 -8.18 19.87 -7.18
C GLN A 369 -9.51 19.13 -7.31
N GLU A 370 -9.73 18.41 -8.42
CA GLU A 370 -10.92 17.57 -8.62
C GLU A 370 -10.97 16.42 -7.60
N LEU A 371 -9.85 15.76 -7.28
CA LEU A 371 -9.80 14.75 -6.21
C LEU A 371 -10.19 15.35 -4.86
N LYS A 372 -9.66 16.53 -4.49
CA LYS A 372 -10.05 17.23 -3.26
C LYS A 372 -11.56 17.51 -3.26
N ARG A 373 -12.08 18.07 -4.36
CA ARG A 373 -13.52 18.37 -4.54
C ARG A 373 -14.40 17.12 -4.52
N LEU A 374 -13.88 15.94 -4.89
CA LEU A 374 -14.56 14.65 -4.78
C LEU A 374 -14.56 14.10 -3.35
N ILE A 375 -13.47 14.28 -2.60
CA ILE A 375 -13.38 13.91 -1.18
C ILE A 375 -14.38 14.74 -0.36
N GLU A 376 -14.36 16.06 -0.53
CA GLU A 376 -15.27 17.01 0.14
C GLU A 376 -16.75 16.75 -0.20
N LYS A 377 -17.05 16.33 -1.44
CA LYS A 377 -18.42 16.01 -1.87
C LYS A 377 -18.91 14.65 -1.38
N TYR A 378 -18.01 13.69 -1.13
CA TYR A 378 -18.37 12.31 -0.82
C TYR A 378 -17.63 11.74 0.41
N PRO A 379 -17.60 12.44 1.57
CA PRO A 379 -16.71 12.09 2.69
C PRO A 379 -16.92 10.68 3.26
N LYS A 380 -18.14 10.13 3.17
CA LYS A 380 -18.44 8.74 3.57
C LYS A 380 -17.68 7.70 2.73
N GLU A 381 -17.56 7.93 1.41
CA GLU A 381 -16.82 7.09 0.46
C GLU A 381 -15.29 7.15 0.70
N TYR A 382 -14.81 8.26 1.30
CA TYR A 382 -13.40 8.53 1.57
C TYR A 382 -13.07 8.47 3.08
N SER A 383 -13.87 7.75 3.87
CA SER A 383 -13.71 7.64 5.33
C SER A 383 -12.36 7.06 5.80
N SER A 384 -11.61 6.39 4.91
CA SER A 384 -10.26 5.86 5.18
C SER A 384 -9.13 6.90 5.09
N ILE A 385 -9.36 8.11 4.59
CA ILE A 385 -8.29 9.12 4.38
C ILE A 385 -7.60 9.57 5.66
N SER A 386 -8.25 9.37 6.82
CA SER A 386 -7.66 9.56 8.15
C SER A 386 -6.34 8.78 8.36
N GLN A 387 -6.15 7.68 7.63
CA GLN A 387 -4.92 6.88 7.62
C GLN A 387 -3.76 7.54 6.85
N TYR A 388 -4.01 8.58 6.05
CA TYR A 388 -3.03 9.24 5.18
C TYR A 388 -2.47 10.50 5.85
N GLU A 389 -1.20 10.83 5.57
CA GLU A 389 -0.60 12.09 6.00
C GLU A 389 -1.33 13.29 5.35
N GLY A 390 -1.59 14.33 6.13
CA GLY A 390 -2.44 15.46 5.69
C GLY A 390 -3.93 15.12 5.51
N GLY A 391 -4.35 13.86 5.61
CA GLY A 391 -5.76 13.43 5.59
C GLY A 391 -6.50 13.67 6.91
N GLY A 392 -6.16 14.74 7.63
CA GLY A 392 -6.89 15.22 8.82
C GLY A 392 -7.94 16.27 8.45
N CYS A 393 -8.63 16.80 9.47
CA CYS A 393 -9.59 17.89 9.29
C CYS A 393 -8.93 19.14 8.66
N ALA A 394 -9.74 19.96 7.99
CA ALA A 394 -9.31 21.28 7.56
C ALA A 394 -8.97 22.16 8.78
N PRO A 395 -8.21 23.27 8.60
CA PRO A 395 -8.08 24.28 9.64
C PRO A 395 -9.40 25.03 9.83
N ASP A 396 -9.90 25.08 11.06
CA ASP A 396 -11.16 25.77 11.38
C ASP A 396 -10.90 27.27 11.62
N PRO A 397 -11.64 28.20 10.99
CA PRO A 397 -11.43 29.63 11.18
C PRO A 397 -11.65 30.03 12.64
N ALA A 398 -10.65 30.62 13.28
CA ALA A 398 -10.77 31.10 14.66
C ALA A 398 -11.38 32.50 14.69
N LEU A 399 -12.15 32.82 15.73
CA LEU A 399 -12.62 34.18 15.97
C LEU A 399 -11.46 35.07 16.46
N GLY A 400 -10.65 34.56 17.40
CA GLY A 400 -9.39 35.17 17.83
C GLY A 400 -9.51 36.45 18.68
N ARG A 401 -10.72 36.80 19.14
CA ARG A 401 -11.06 38.10 19.77
C ARG A 401 -12.45 38.08 20.42
N SER A 402 -12.82 39.21 21.03
CA SER A 402 -14.20 39.54 21.40
C SER A 402 -15.01 40.16 20.24
N VAL A 403 -16.32 39.85 20.17
CA VAL A 403 -17.32 40.50 19.31
C VAL A 403 -18.64 40.73 20.04
N ASP A 404 -19.21 41.90 19.81
CA ASP A 404 -20.62 42.22 20.09
C ASP A 404 -21.41 42.15 18.79
N ILE A 405 -22.55 41.46 18.79
CA ILE A 405 -23.41 41.27 17.63
C ILE A 405 -24.84 41.66 18.01
N ASP A 406 -25.33 42.76 17.47
CA ASP A 406 -26.72 43.19 17.60
C ASP A 406 -27.53 42.73 16.37
N PHE A 407 -28.47 41.80 16.57
CA PHE A 407 -29.37 41.35 15.51
C PHE A 407 -30.58 42.27 15.32
N SER A 408 -30.84 43.22 16.22
CA SER A 408 -31.91 44.22 16.02
C SER A 408 -31.55 45.26 14.96
N SER A 409 -30.24 45.45 14.70
CA SER A 409 -29.70 46.17 13.54
C SER A 409 -29.71 45.35 12.24
N GLY A 410 -30.05 44.05 12.26
CA GLY A 410 -30.18 43.20 11.07
C GLY A 410 -29.28 41.95 11.06
N ALA A 411 -29.06 41.40 9.87
CA ALA A 411 -28.27 40.18 9.68
C ALA A 411 -26.76 40.41 9.80
N SER A 412 -26.07 39.64 10.64
CA SER A 412 -24.61 39.68 10.77
C SER A 412 -23.90 38.99 9.59
N SER A 413 -22.81 39.58 9.11
CA SER A 413 -21.90 38.99 8.12
C SER A 413 -21.24 37.70 8.60
N ASP A 414 -21.14 37.53 9.92
CA ASP A 414 -20.36 36.48 10.57
C ASP A 414 -21.15 35.16 10.69
N PHE A 415 -22.45 35.19 10.37
CA PHE A 415 -23.36 34.05 10.49
C PHE A 415 -23.90 33.59 9.14
N THR A 416 -24.31 32.33 9.07
CA THR A 416 -25.00 31.70 7.93
C THR A 416 -26.39 31.27 8.37
N PRO A 417 -27.48 31.82 7.80
CA PRO A 417 -28.84 31.42 8.13
C PRO A 417 -29.31 30.20 7.32
N SER A 418 -30.23 29.44 7.91
CA SER A 418 -30.95 28.32 7.32
C SER A 418 -32.41 28.34 7.77
N GLY A 419 -33.35 28.00 6.88
CA GLY A 419 -34.78 28.06 7.16
C GLY A 419 -35.33 29.50 7.33
N ALA A 420 -36.46 29.62 8.02
CA ALA A 420 -37.20 30.87 8.21
C ALA A 420 -36.62 31.74 9.34
N VAL A 421 -35.48 32.39 9.06
CA VAL A 421 -34.91 33.44 9.92
C VAL A 421 -35.19 34.81 9.32
N SER A 422 -35.76 35.71 10.12
CA SER A 422 -35.98 37.13 9.80
C SER A 422 -35.35 38.04 10.87
N TYR A 423 -35.30 39.35 10.64
CA TYR A 423 -34.66 40.30 11.56
C TYR A 423 -35.60 41.48 11.82
N THR A 424 -35.73 41.85 13.09
CA THR A 424 -36.77 42.75 13.62
C THR A 424 -36.19 43.64 14.73
N SER A 425 -36.97 44.57 15.30
CA SER A 425 -36.58 45.33 16.49
C SER A 425 -36.26 44.47 17.72
N ASP A 426 -36.83 43.26 17.77
CA ASP A 426 -36.61 42.26 18.82
C ASP A 426 -35.38 41.37 18.51
N GLY A 427 -34.72 41.58 17.37
CA GLY A 427 -33.56 40.81 16.91
C GLY A 427 -33.86 39.80 15.82
N ALA A 428 -33.04 38.76 15.75
CA ALA A 428 -33.21 37.63 14.85
C ALA A 428 -34.40 36.78 15.33
N ALA A 429 -35.42 36.69 14.49
CA ALA A 429 -36.66 35.96 14.73
C ALA A 429 -36.64 34.64 13.94
N PHE A 430 -36.70 33.53 14.66
CA PHE A 430 -36.61 32.16 14.14
C PHE A 430 -38.00 31.53 14.24
N THR A 431 -38.70 31.35 13.12
CA THR A 431 -40.14 31.04 13.11
C THR A 431 -40.45 29.64 12.58
N ILE A 432 -41.18 28.85 13.38
CA ILE A 432 -41.80 27.57 12.99
C ILE A 432 -43.26 27.85 12.64
N SER A 433 -43.67 27.53 11.40
CA SER A 433 -45.04 27.64 10.92
C SER A 433 -45.67 26.29 10.55
N GLN A 434 -44.85 25.25 10.34
CA GLN A 434 -45.29 23.95 9.85
C GLN A 434 -44.31 22.82 10.25
N HIS A 435 -44.73 21.58 10.03
CA HIS A 435 -43.93 20.37 10.16
C HIS A 435 -42.59 20.48 9.41
N GLY A 436 -41.49 20.12 10.07
CA GLY A 436 -40.15 20.16 9.49
C GLY A 436 -39.46 21.53 9.40
N ASP A 437 -40.08 22.62 9.87
CA ASP A 437 -39.37 23.90 10.05
C ASP A 437 -38.35 23.79 11.21
N ALA A 438 -37.09 24.09 10.93
CA ALA A 438 -36.00 24.18 11.92
C ALA A 438 -35.10 25.41 11.63
N PRO A 439 -35.64 26.64 11.72
CA PRO A 439 -34.90 27.88 11.45
C PRO A 439 -33.68 28.02 12.37
N THR A 440 -32.51 28.27 11.78
CA THR A 440 -31.21 28.32 12.47
C THR A 440 -30.25 29.36 11.89
N ILE A 441 -29.29 29.82 12.69
CA ILE A 441 -28.07 30.50 12.25
C ILE A 441 -26.84 29.84 12.86
N GLN A 442 -25.72 29.81 12.13
CA GLN A 442 -24.44 29.28 12.59
C GLN A 442 -23.29 30.26 12.28
N SER A 443 -22.34 30.43 13.21
CA SER A 443 -21.15 31.27 12.98
C SER A 443 -20.22 30.68 11.91
N LYS A 444 -19.49 31.55 11.21
CA LYS A 444 -18.46 31.19 10.21
C LYS A 444 -17.07 31.02 10.82
N TRP A 445 -16.97 31.21 12.14
CA TRP A 445 -15.78 31.06 12.96
C TRP A 445 -16.10 30.15 14.17
N TYR A 446 -15.04 29.67 14.79
CA TYR A 446 -15.02 28.80 15.96
C TYR A 446 -14.30 29.53 17.11
N ILE A 447 -14.62 29.15 18.35
CA ILE A 447 -13.88 29.54 19.57
C ILE A 447 -13.25 28.30 20.22
N MET A 448 -12.16 28.47 20.98
CA MET A 448 -11.47 27.36 21.65
C MET A 448 -11.15 27.74 23.10
N PHE A 449 -12.08 27.38 23.98
CA PHE A 449 -12.36 28.07 25.24
C PHE A 449 -12.83 29.51 25.01
N GLY A 450 -13.74 29.99 25.85
CA GLY A 450 -14.35 31.31 25.64
C GLY A 450 -15.58 31.57 26.50
N HIS A 451 -16.12 32.77 26.31
CA HIS A 451 -17.34 33.25 26.93
C HIS A 451 -18.39 33.57 25.87
N VAL A 452 -19.66 33.21 26.10
CA VAL A 452 -20.80 33.59 25.25
C VAL A 452 -21.98 34.03 26.10
N ASP A 453 -22.45 35.26 25.91
CA ASP A 453 -23.76 35.71 26.34
C ASP A 453 -24.76 35.62 25.18
N TYR A 454 -25.92 35.02 25.44
CA TYR A 454 -27.06 34.94 24.54
C TYR A 454 -28.24 35.74 25.12
N VAL A 455 -28.64 36.84 24.47
CA VAL A 455 -29.83 37.60 24.89
C VAL A 455 -31.06 37.07 24.17
N ILE A 456 -31.86 36.24 24.86
CA ILE A 456 -32.88 35.37 24.26
C ILE A 456 -34.25 35.57 24.91
N LYS A 457 -35.28 35.52 24.06
CA LYS A 457 -36.69 35.26 24.41
C LYS A 457 -37.11 33.99 23.67
N ALA A 458 -37.53 32.97 24.40
CA ALA A 458 -37.76 31.62 23.89
C ALA A 458 -39.09 31.49 23.12
N SER A 459 -39.20 30.44 22.31
CA SER A 459 -40.39 30.16 21.50
C SER A 459 -41.43 29.36 22.31
N PRO A 460 -42.64 29.91 22.58
CA PRO A 460 -43.71 29.18 23.24
C PRO A 460 -44.30 28.09 22.32
N GLY A 461 -44.93 27.08 22.92
CA GLY A 461 -45.65 26.00 22.24
C GLY A 461 -45.25 24.60 22.74
N THR A 462 -46.24 23.75 23.04
CA THR A 462 -45.99 22.34 23.37
C THR A 462 -45.26 21.64 22.23
N GLY A 463 -44.20 20.89 22.54
CA GLY A 463 -43.37 20.25 21.52
C GLY A 463 -42.42 21.19 20.77
N ILE A 464 -42.36 22.48 21.09
CA ILE A 464 -41.38 23.41 20.52
C ILE A 464 -40.14 23.47 21.41
N VAL A 465 -38.96 23.51 20.80
CA VAL A 465 -37.67 23.60 21.48
C VAL A 465 -36.89 24.78 20.90
N SER A 466 -36.53 25.74 21.74
CA SER A 466 -35.53 26.76 21.41
C SER A 466 -34.16 26.29 21.90
N ALA A 467 -33.08 26.59 21.17
CA ALA A 467 -31.74 26.16 21.57
C ALA A 467 -30.65 27.17 21.17
N ALA A 468 -29.65 27.30 22.04
CA ALA A 468 -28.45 28.11 21.88
C ALA A 468 -27.23 27.29 22.29
N VAL A 469 -26.33 27.08 21.33
CA VAL A 469 -25.40 25.94 21.34
C VAL A 469 -23.99 26.39 20.97
N LEU A 470 -23.00 25.84 21.66
CA LEU A 470 -21.64 25.67 21.15
C LEU A 470 -21.51 24.23 20.67
N GLN A 471 -21.16 24.02 19.40
CA GLN A 471 -21.03 22.67 18.80
C GLN A 471 -19.79 22.62 17.89
N SER A 472 -19.12 21.47 17.88
CA SER A 472 -17.90 21.22 17.09
C SER A 472 -18.15 20.22 15.95
N ASP A 473 -17.23 20.19 14.97
CA ASP A 473 -17.21 19.20 13.89
C ASP A 473 -17.13 17.74 14.37
N CYS A 474 -16.70 17.50 15.62
CA CYS A 474 -16.69 16.16 16.22
C CYS A 474 -17.87 15.88 17.16
N LEU A 475 -18.78 16.85 17.35
CA LEU A 475 -19.94 16.81 18.24
C LEU A 475 -19.59 16.75 19.75
N ASP A 476 -18.47 17.35 20.16
CA ASP A 476 -18.44 18.04 21.47
C ASP A 476 -19.44 19.21 21.40
N GLU A 477 -20.27 19.37 22.44
CA GLU A 477 -21.50 20.19 22.47
C GLU A 477 -21.75 20.76 23.89
N ILE A 478 -22.14 22.04 24.00
CA ILE A 478 -22.58 22.70 25.25
C ILE A 478 -23.80 23.57 24.94
N ASP A 479 -24.88 23.39 25.70
CA ASP A 479 -26.20 23.91 25.33
C ASP A 479 -26.90 24.71 26.43
N TRP A 480 -27.71 25.65 25.95
CA TRP A 480 -28.95 26.09 26.56
C TRP A 480 -30.13 25.66 25.68
N GLU A 481 -31.17 25.07 26.28
CA GLU A 481 -32.43 24.73 25.62
C GLU A 481 -33.65 25.19 26.44
N TRP A 482 -34.75 25.52 25.75
CA TRP A 482 -36.02 25.89 26.36
C TRP A 482 -37.15 25.10 25.72
N LEU A 483 -38.03 24.55 26.54
CA LEU A 483 -39.20 23.79 26.10
C LEU A 483 -40.40 24.72 26.09
N GLY A 484 -41.00 24.97 24.92
CA GLY A 484 -42.10 25.93 24.75
C GLY A 484 -43.38 25.62 25.56
N GLY A 485 -43.44 24.46 26.21
CA GLY A 485 -44.48 24.10 27.18
C GLY A 485 -44.23 24.61 28.61
N ASP A 486 -43.06 25.16 28.94
CA ASP A 486 -42.73 25.67 30.27
C ASP A 486 -41.98 27.02 30.25
N ASP A 487 -42.77 28.08 30.44
CA ASP A 487 -42.34 29.49 30.56
C ASP A 487 -41.48 29.79 31.81
N ASN A 488 -41.15 28.77 32.63
CA ASN A 488 -40.48 28.94 33.91
C ASN A 488 -39.09 28.31 34.00
N GLN A 489 -38.63 27.57 33.00
CA GLN A 489 -37.39 26.80 33.08
C GLN A 489 -36.53 26.82 31.81
N ALA A 490 -35.22 26.87 32.00
CA ALA A 490 -34.20 26.64 30.98
C ALA A 490 -33.40 25.37 31.32
N GLN A 491 -33.07 24.57 30.31
CA GLN A 491 -32.24 23.37 30.45
C GLN A 491 -30.80 23.67 30.01
N SER A 492 -29.83 23.21 30.80
CA SER A 492 -28.40 23.21 30.44
C SER A 492 -27.97 21.79 30.10
N ASN A 493 -27.29 21.58 28.97
CA ASN A 493 -26.77 20.26 28.55
C ASN A 493 -25.29 20.33 28.14
N TYR A 494 -24.67 19.16 28.03
CA TYR A 494 -23.37 18.97 27.39
C TYR A 494 -23.27 17.55 26.80
N PHE A 495 -22.52 17.40 25.72
CA PHE A 495 -22.17 16.10 25.15
C PHE A 495 -20.71 16.08 24.71
N GLY A 496 -20.06 14.92 24.82
CA GLY A 496 -18.72 14.71 24.28
C GLY A 496 -18.77 13.85 23.02
N LYS A 497 -18.22 14.34 21.92
CA LYS A 497 -17.96 13.60 20.67
C LYS A 497 -19.19 12.83 20.13
N GLY A 498 -20.38 13.41 20.29
CA GLY A 498 -21.67 12.84 19.85
C GLY A 498 -22.13 11.60 20.61
N GLN A 499 -21.50 11.24 21.74
CA GLN A 499 -21.80 10.00 22.47
C GLN A 499 -23.01 10.16 23.40
N THR A 500 -24.20 9.79 22.91
CA THR A 500 -25.47 9.88 23.63
C THR A 500 -25.86 8.60 24.42
N THR A 501 -24.94 7.63 24.54
CA THR A 501 -25.29 6.23 24.86
C THR A 501 -25.08 5.80 26.32
N THR A 502 -24.40 6.57 27.17
CA THR A 502 -24.05 6.16 28.55
C THR A 502 -25.04 6.60 29.63
N GLY A 503 -26.01 7.45 29.30
CA GLY A 503 -27.12 7.85 30.17
C GLY A 503 -27.44 9.34 30.09
N TYR A 504 -28.69 9.73 30.36
CA TYR A 504 -29.14 11.12 30.25
C TYR A 504 -28.89 11.95 31.53
N ASN A 505 -27.79 11.66 32.23
CA ASN A 505 -27.39 12.29 33.51
C ASN A 505 -26.79 13.71 33.35
N ARG A 506 -26.81 14.26 32.13
CA ARG A 506 -26.03 15.45 31.73
C ARG A 506 -26.83 16.75 31.74
N GLY A 507 -28.16 16.64 31.68
CA GLY A 507 -29.05 17.79 31.73
C GLY A 507 -29.36 18.23 33.16
N ALA A 508 -29.47 19.54 33.36
CA ALA A 508 -30.03 20.14 34.58
C ALA A 508 -30.96 21.30 34.21
N TYR A 509 -32.12 21.36 34.87
CA TYR A 509 -33.10 22.44 34.73
C TYR A 509 -32.83 23.57 35.73
N HIS A 510 -33.07 24.80 35.28
CA HIS A 510 -32.83 26.04 36.02
C HIS A 510 -34.06 26.95 35.92
N GLY A 511 -34.36 27.70 36.97
CA GLY A 511 -35.47 28.65 36.96
C GLY A 511 -35.21 29.84 36.05
N ALA A 512 -36.08 30.05 35.07
CA ALA A 512 -36.10 31.15 34.11
C ALA A 512 -37.57 31.58 33.87
N PRO A 513 -38.18 32.34 34.79
CA PRO A 513 -39.58 32.75 34.72
C PRO A 513 -39.83 33.81 33.65
N ASN A 514 -40.98 33.70 32.95
CA ASN A 514 -41.43 34.57 31.86
C ASN A 514 -40.56 34.47 30.58
N ASN A 515 -39.85 33.35 30.37
CA ASN A 515 -38.84 33.26 29.31
C ASN A 515 -39.39 33.31 27.88
N HIS A 516 -40.70 33.18 27.67
CA HIS A 516 -41.36 33.41 26.37
C HIS A 516 -41.70 34.90 26.09
N GLU A 517 -41.78 35.74 27.12
CA GLU A 517 -42.23 37.13 27.01
C GLU A 517 -41.11 38.14 27.29
N GLU A 518 -40.20 37.83 28.21
CA GLU A 518 -39.06 38.66 28.60
C GLU A 518 -37.75 38.21 27.91
N PHE A 519 -36.80 39.14 27.77
CA PHE A 519 -35.45 38.83 27.28
C PHE A 519 -34.50 38.63 28.45
N HIS A 520 -33.98 37.41 28.58
CA HIS A 520 -32.96 37.07 29.58
C HIS A 520 -31.58 36.93 28.92
N THR A 521 -30.53 37.13 29.70
CA THR A 521 -29.14 36.89 29.28
C THR A 521 -28.70 35.53 29.80
N TYR A 522 -28.43 34.60 28.89
CA TYR A 522 -27.94 33.27 29.21
C TYR A 522 -26.46 33.19 28.86
N SER A 523 -25.61 32.93 29.85
CA SER A 523 -24.15 32.89 29.67
C SER A 523 -23.63 31.46 29.64
N ILE A 524 -22.63 31.18 28.80
CA ILE A 524 -21.74 30.01 28.89
C ILE A 524 -20.31 30.53 29.02
N ASP A 525 -19.61 30.09 30.06
CA ASP A 525 -18.17 30.32 30.24
C ASP A 525 -17.46 28.96 30.25
N TRP A 526 -16.56 28.75 29.29
CA TRP A 526 -15.95 27.44 29.02
C TRP A 526 -14.43 27.54 29.01
N THR A 527 -13.80 26.79 29.91
CA THR A 527 -12.34 26.68 30.08
C THR A 527 -11.92 25.20 30.07
N ALA A 528 -10.61 24.93 30.14
CA ALA A 528 -10.12 23.55 30.27
C ALA A 528 -10.51 22.89 31.60
N ASP A 529 -10.80 23.68 32.63
CA ASP A 529 -11.02 23.21 34.01
C ASP A 529 -12.49 23.25 34.45
N GLN A 530 -13.35 24.01 33.77
CA GLN A 530 -14.80 24.03 34.01
C GLN A 530 -15.65 24.58 32.84
N ILE A 531 -16.93 24.22 32.85
CA ILE A 531 -18.02 24.94 32.16
C ILE A 531 -18.92 25.56 33.24
N VAL A 532 -19.29 26.83 33.07
CA VAL A 532 -20.21 27.58 33.94
C VAL A 532 -21.38 28.11 33.10
N TRP A 533 -22.60 27.89 33.60
CA TRP A 533 -23.84 28.41 33.03
C TRP A 533 -24.44 29.45 33.98
N SER A 534 -24.83 30.61 33.46
CA SER A 534 -25.47 31.69 34.23
C SER A 534 -26.72 32.23 33.54
N ILE A 535 -27.68 32.74 34.32
CA ILE A 535 -28.89 33.42 33.84
C ILE A 535 -28.95 34.80 34.50
N ASP A 536 -29.06 35.86 33.72
CA ASP A 536 -29.07 37.27 34.15
C ASP A 536 -27.92 37.60 35.13
N GLY A 537 -26.73 37.06 34.84
CA GLY A 537 -25.51 37.21 35.63
C GLY A 537 -25.46 36.37 36.92
N GLN A 538 -26.46 35.54 37.21
CA GLN A 538 -26.47 34.59 38.32
C GLN A 538 -26.02 33.20 37.85
N THR A 539 -24.95 32.66 38.43
CA THR A 539 -24.50 31.29 38.12
C THR A 539 -25.47 30.24 38.65
N VAL A 540 -26.02 29.42 37.74
CA VAL A 540 -26.97 28.36 38.06
C VAL A 540 -26.35 26.95 38.00
N ARG A 541 -25.24 26.78 37.26
CA ARG A 541 -24.48 25.52 37.19
C ARG A 541 -23.00 25.77 36.95
N ALA A 542 -22.15 24.97 37.58
CA ALA A 542 -20.73 24.84 37.25
C ALA A 542 -20.35 23.34 37.22
N MET A 543 -19.47 22.94 36.30
CA MET A 543 -19.06 21.55 36.11
C MET A 543 -17.60 21.45 35.63
N SER A 544 -16.77 20.72 36.38
CA SER A 544 -15.39 20.39 36.00
C SER A 544 -15.29 19.11 35.14
N PRO A 545 -14.17 18.88 34.42
CA PRO A 545 -13.91 17.62 33.73
C PRO A 545 -13.99 16.37 34.61
N SER A 546 -13.82 16.50 35.93
CA SER A 546 -13.92 15.39 36.89
C SER A 546 -15.37 14.96 37.19
N GLN A 547 -16.35 15.82 36.87
CA GLN A 547 -17.78 15.56 37.04
C GLN A 547 -18.44 15.11 35.73
N ALA A 548 -17.76 15.28 34.60
CA ALA A 548 -18.16 14.68 33.33
C ALA A 548 -17.76 13.19 33.29
N GLU A 549 -18.46 12.41 32.47
CA GLU A 549 -18.09 11.02 32.20
C GLU A 549 -16.72 10.94 31.49
N ALA A 550 -16.03 9.79 31.60
CA ALA A 550 -14.65 9.65 31.13
C ALA A 550 -14.52 9.94 29.62
N GLY A 551 -13.88 11.07 29.27
CA GLY A 551 -13.72 11.53 27.88
C GLY A 551 -14.93 12.27 27.30
N GLN A 552 -15.91 12.68 28.13
CA GLN A 552 -17.13 13.39 27.73
C GLN A 552 -17.16 14.90 28.03
N PHE A 553 -16.13 15.47 28.66
CA PHE A 553 -16.01 16.92 28.78
C PHE A 553 -15.62 17.54 27.42
N PRO A 554 -16.29 18.58 26.91
CA PRO A 554 -15.96 19.27 25.65
C PRO A 554 -14.55 19.88 25.60
N GLN A 555 -13.75 19.53 24.58
CA GLN A 555 -12.33 19.94 24.42
C GLN A 555 -11.90 20.26 22.97
N THR A 556 -12.82 20.44 22.03
CA THR A 556 -12.51 20.80 20.62
C THR A 556 -13.14 22.15 20.24
N PRO A 557 -12.67 22.84 19.17
CA PRO A 557 -13.16 24.17 18.84
C PRO A 557 -14.64 24.10 18.44
N MET A 558 -15.42 25.09 18.86
CA MET A 558 -16.87 25.09 18.66
C MET A 558 -17.35 26.36 17.95
N PHE A 559 -18.23 26.20 16.98
CA PHE A 559 -19.01 27.30 16.41
C PHE A 559 -20.24 27.59 17.29
N VAL A 560 -20.77 28.82 17.20
CA VAL A 560 -22.05 29.19 17.80
C VAL A 560 -23.18 28.83 16.85
N LYS A 561 -24.21 28.12 17.34
CA LYS A 561 -25.40 27.72 16.60
C LYS A 561 -26.65 28.04 17.40
N LEU A 562 -27.65 28.61 16.73
CA LEU A 562 -28.85 29.20 17.36
C LEU A 562 -30.08 28.88 16.53
N GLY A 563 -31.22 28.65 17.18
CA GLY A 563 -32.51 28.52 16.50
C GLY A 563 -33.57 27.78 17.29
N THR A 564 -34.69 27.49 16.64
CA THR A 564 -35.78 26.70 17.22
C THR A 564 -36.19 25.57 16.28
N TRP A 565 -36.66 24.46 16.85
CA TRP A 565 -37.11 23.27 16.13
C TRP A 565 -38.26 22.59 16.89
N ALA A 566 -39.06 21.79 16.18
CA ALA A 566 -40.18 21.06 16.79
C ALA A 566 -39.72 19.69 17.30
N GLY A 567 -39.44 19.58 18.61
CA GLY A 567 -39.15 18.30 19.27
C GLY A 567 -40.36 17.35 19.31
N GLY A 568 -41.56 17.92 19.40
CA GLY A 568 -42.84 17.19 19.37
C GLY A 568 -43.32 16.80 17.97
N ASP A 569 -42.53 17.04 16.92
CA ASP A 569 -42.83 16.61 15.57
C ASP A 569 -42.99 15.08 15.53
N SER A 570 -44.06 14.59 14.89
CA SER A 570 -44.41 13.17 14.81
C SER A 570 -43.38 12.28 14.09
N SER A 571 -42.40 12.87 13.41
CA SER A 571 -41.27 12.17 12.79
C SER A 571 -40.10 11.90 13.76
N ASN A 572 -40.07 12.53 14.94
CA ASN A 572 -39.01 12.36 15.94
C ASN A 572 -39.14 11.04 16.74
N PRO A 573 -38.06 10.58 17.40
CA PRO A 573 -38.12 9.46 18.32
C PRO A 573 -39.13 9.69 19.48
N PRO A 574 -39.88 8.67 19.94
CA PRO A 574 -40.86 8.84 21.02
C PRO A 574 -40.29 9.41 22.33
N GLY A 575 -39.00 9.16 22.62
CA GLY A 575 -38.31 9.76 23.76
C GLY A 575 -38.17 11.28 23.63
N THR A 576 -37.76 11.76 22.44
CA THR A 576 -37.67 13.19 22.11
C THR A 576 -39.02 13.89 22.22
N ILE A 577 -40.07 13.32 21.61
CA ILE A 577 -41.44 13.86 21.68
C ILE A 577 -41.92 13.93 23.14
N THR A 578 -41.57 12.94 23.97
CA THR A 578 -41.94 12.93 25.39
C THR A 578 -41.18 13.99 26.19
N TRP A 579 -39.88 14.14 25.94
CA TRP A 579 -39.04 15.15 26.59
C TRP A 579 -39.45 16.58 26.22
N SER A 580 -39.85 16.85 24.97
CA SER A 580 -40.33 18.17 24.53
C SER A 580 -41.76 18.54 25.02
N GLY A 581 -42.30 17.82 26.00
CA GLY A 581 -43.62 18.06 26.58
C GLY A 581 -44.80 17.43 25.82
N GLY A 582 -44.54 16.64 24.78
CA GLY A 582 -45.55 15.97 23.96
C GLY A 582 -45.57 16.43 22.49
N PRO A 583 -46.57 15.97 21.71
CA PRO A 583 -46.68 16.28 20.28
C PRO A 583 -46.92 17.77 19.99
N THR A 584 -46.33 18.27 18.91
CA THR A 584 -46.49 19.66 18.45
C THR A 584 -47.83 19.89 17.76
N ASP A 585 -48.60 20.87 18.22
CA ASP A 585 -49.80 21.37 17.53
C ASP A 585 -49.46 22.58 16.64
N TYR A 586 -49.10 22.31 15.38
CA TYR A 586 -48.82 23.36 14.40
C TYR A 586 -49.99 24.32 14.12
N SER A 587 -51.23 23.98 14.53
CA SER A 587 -52.38 24.90 14.37
C SER A 587 -52.40 26.05 15.39
N ALA A 588 -51.60 25.94 16.46
CA ALA A 588 -51.36 27.01 17.42
C ALA A 588 -50.16 27.91 17.05
N GLY A 589 -49.47 27.63 15.93
CA GLY A 589 -48.37 28.46 15.41
C GLY A 589 -48.85 29.75 14.70
N PRO A 590 -47.92 30.60 14.23
CA PRO A 590 -46.48 30.37 14.18
C PRO A 590 -45.78 30.59 15.53
N PHE A 591 -44.82 29.72 15.85
CA PHE A 591 -44.00 29.80 17.06
C PHE A 591 -42.68 30.48 16.72
N THR A 592 -42.24 31.48 17.50
CA THR A 592 -41.03 32.26 17.19
C THR A 592 -40.12 32.43 18.40
N MET A 593 -38.85 32.02 18.26
CA MET A 593 -37.76 32.39 19.16
C MET A 593 -37.14 33.72 18.71
N TYR A 594 -36.72 34.56 19.64
CA TYR A 594 -35.97 35.79 19.35
C TYR A 594 -34.58 35.77 20.00
N VAL A 595 -33.54 36.00 19.21
CA VAL A 595 -32.19 36.30 19.70
C VAL A 595 -31.90 37.76 19.42
N LYS A 596 -31.81 38.58 20.46
CA LYS A 596 -31.60 40.03 20.33
C LYS A 596 -30.16 40.38 19.99
N SER A 597 -29.22 39.81 20.75
CA SER A 597 -27.80 40.09 20.62
C SER A 597 -26.95 38.96 21.21
N LEU A 598 -25.69 38.93 20.81
CA LEU A 598 -24.63 38.08 21.37
C LEU A 598 -23.46 38.94 21.82
N HIS A 599 -22.83 38.56 22.93
CA HIS A 599 -21.42 38.89 23.20
C HIS A 599 -20.63 37.57 23.16
N VAL A 600 -19.54 37.52 22.40
CA VAL A 600 -18.70 36.32 22.29
C VAL A 600 -17.23 36.72 22.44
N THR A 601 -16.52 36.09 23.37
CA THR A 601 -15.06 36.21 23.50
C THR A 601 -14.42 34.84 23.29
N ASP A 602 -13.62 34.73 22.23
CA ASP A 602 -12.68 33.62 22.04
C ASP A 602 -11.48 33.82 22.97
N TYR A 603 -11.17 32.84 23.83
CA TYR A 603 -9.95 32.87 24.64
C TYR A 603 -8.71 32.44 23.84
N SER A 604 -8.85 32.07 22.57
CA SER A 604 -7.73 31.99 21.64
C SER A 604 -7.51 33.30 20.89
N SER A 605 -6.27 33.54 20.45
CA SER A 605 -5.81 34.77 19.78
C SER A 605 -5.28 34.56 18.35
N GLY A 606 -5.44 33.36 17.80
CA GLY A 606 -4.99 33.02 16.45
C GLY A 606 -6.07 33.22 15.38
N SER A 607 -5.73 32.92 14.12
CA SER A 607 -6.63 33.06 12.97
C SER A 607 -7.28 31.75 12.51
N GLN A 608 -6.73 30.60 12.90
CA GLN A 608 -7.30 29.28 12.58
C GLN A 608 -6.78 28.20 13.55
N TYR A 609 -7.63 27.23 13.88
CA TYR A 609 -7.26 26.03 14.63
C TYR A 609 -6.70 24.95 13.70
N THR A 610 -5.72 24.19 14.19
CA THR A 610 -5.15 23.04 13.48
C THR A 610 -4.86 21.88 14.43
N TYR A 611 -4.92 20.67 13.90
CA TYR A 611 -4.95 19.43 14.67
C TYR A 611 -3.64 18.63 14.56
N SER A 612 -3.06 18.27 15.70
CA SER A 612 -1.80 17.53 15.81
C SER A 612 -2.02 16.13 16.42
N GLY A 613 -2.13 15.12 15.55
CA GLY A 613 -2.40 13.74 15.94
C GLY A 613 -3.89 13.40 16.04
N THR A 614 -4.27 12.55 16.99
CA THR A 614 -5.62 11.95 17.08
C THR A 614 -6.07 11.70 18.54
N SER A 615 -5.63 12.50 19.52
CA SER A 615 -6.02 12.29 20.93
C SER A 615 -7.49 12.64 21.21
N GLY A 616 -8.06 13.60 20.47
CA GLY A 616 -9.36 14.17 20.79
C GLY A 616 -9.36 14.95 22.12
N THR A 617 -8.21 15.52 22.49
CA THR A 617 -8.01 16.37 23.68
C THR A 617 -7.44 17.72 23.25
N TRP A 618 -7.75 18.80 23.99
CA TRP A 618 -7.45 20.16 23.53
C TRP A 618 -5.95 20.44 23.32
N GLN A 619 -5.06 19.72 24.02
CA GLN A 619 -3.61 19.87 23.88
C GLN A 619 -3.08 19.40 22.52
N SER A 620 -3.92 18.75 21.69
CA SER A 620 -3.62 18.45 20.29
C SER A 620 -3.91 19.61 19.33
N ILE A 621 -4.52 20.69 19.80
CA ILE A 621 -4.97 21.81 18.96
C ILE A 621 -3.95 22.94 19.03
N THR A 622 -3.61 23.52 17.88
CA THR A 622 -2.77 24.72 17.77
C THR A 622 -3.59 25.86 17.15
N SER A 623 -3.70 26.98 17.86
CA SER A 623 -4.24 28.24 17.32
C SER A 623 -3.13 28.98 16.58
N ASN A 624 -3.23 29.08 15.26
CA ASN A 624 -2.15 29.61 14.42
C ASN A 624 -2.07 31.13 14.46
N GLY A 625 -0.86 31.66 14.63
CA GLY A 625 -0.61 33.11 14.73
C GLY A 625 -0.92 33.71 16.11
N GLY A 626 -1.48 32.92 17.04
CA GLY A 626 -1.75 33.31 18.42
C GLY A 626 -1.48 32.16 19.38
N GLN A 627 -2.24 32.07 20.47
CA GLN A 627 -2.21 30.99 21.46
C GLN A 627 -3.64 30.61 21.88
N ILE A 628 -3.81 29.47 22.57
CA ILE A 628 -5.07 29.08 23.25
C ILE A 628 -4.92 29.41 24.73
N ASN A 629 -5.72 30.34 25.28
CA ASN A 629 -5.75 30.60 26.71
C ASN A 629 -6.75 29.66 27.41
N SER A 630 -6.26 28.48 27.81
CA SER A 630 -7.07 27.43 28.46
C SER A 630 -7.74 27.81 29.79
N GLN A 631 -7.44 28.99 30.33
CA GLN A 631 -7.87 29.48 31.65
C GLN A 631 -8.71 30.77 31.58
N GLY A 632 -8.97 31.30 30.38
CA GLY A 632 -9.64 32.59 30.18
C GLY A 632 -8.83 33.79 30.67
N ASP A 633 -9.36 35.00 30.50
CA ASP A 633 -8.59 36.25 30.57
C ASP A 633 -8.32 36.77 32.00
N GLY A 634 -8.05 35.85 32.93
CA GLY A 634 -7.49 36.14 34.25
C GLY A 634 -8.49 36.45 35.35
N VAL A 635 -9.80 36.42 35.06
CA VAL A 635 -10.87 36.49 36.06
C VAL A 635 -11.85 35.33 35.82
N PRO A 636 -11.72 34.20 36.56
CA PRO A 636 -12.73 33.15 36.52
C PRO A 636 -14.08 33.71 37.00
N PRO A 637 -15.22 33.36 36.36
CA PRO A 637 -16.53 33.48 36.99
C PRO A 637 -16.47 32.81 38.37
N SER A 638 -16.99 33.49 39.39
CA SER A 638 -16.60 33.26 40.78
C SER A 638 -16.62 31.78 41.17
N SER A 639 -15.56 31.30 41.82
CA SER A 639 -15.48 29.98 42.46
C SER A 639 -16.38 29.82 43.70
N GLY A 640 -17.45 30.63 43.79
CA GLY A 640 -18.55 30.40 44.70
C GLY A 640 -19.21 29.07 44.36
N SER A 641 -19.55 28.29 45.39
CA SER A 641 -20.21 27.01 45.22
C SER A 641 -21.54 27.19 44.50
N ALA A 642 -21.63 26.76 43.24
CA ALA A 642 -22.89 26.65 42.52
C ALA A 642 -23.89 25.84 43.38
N PRO A 643 -25.18 26.22 43.41
CA PRO A 643 -26.19 25.43 44.11
C PRO A 643 -26.17 23.96 43.64
N PRO A 644 -26.35 22.97 44.54
CA PRO A 644 -26.53 21.59 44.11
C PRO A 644 -27.70 21.52 43.12
N ALA A 645 -27.48 20.92 41.94
CA ALA A 645 -28.50 20.83 40.90
C ALA A 645 -29.81 20.24 41.48
N THR A 646 -30.85 21.06 41.52
CA THR A 646 -32.08 20.77 42.28
C THR A 646 -32.95 19.70 41.63
N SER A 647 -32.76 19.48 40.34
CA SER A 647 -33.27 18.32 39.59
C SER A 647 -32.28 17.89 38.50
N SER A 648 -31.96 16.59 38.48
CA SER A 648 -31.41 15.95 37.28
C SER A 648 -32.56 15.70 36.31
N VAL A 649 -32.35 15.91 35.00
CA VAL A 649 -33.31 15.48 33.98
C VAL A 649 -33.59 13.97 34.16
N PRO A 650 -34.86 13.51 34.16
CA PRO A 650 -35.18 12.09 34.18
C PRO A 650 -34.50 11.34 33.02
N ASN A 651 -34.31 10.02 33.14
CA ASN A 651 -33.51 9.23 32.21
C ASN A 651 -34.23 8.93 30.86
N SER A 652 -34.87 9.95 30.28
CA SER A 652 -35.86 9.88 29.20
C SER A 652 -35.46 10.74 27.99
N GLY A 653 -34.32 10.44 27.38
CA GLY A 653 -34.17 10.63 25.93
C GLY A 653 -33.96 12.05 25.40
N ALA A 654 -33.41 12.98 26.18
CA ALA A 654 -33.01 14.30 25.67
C ALA A 654 -32.00 14.13 24.50
N PRO A 655 -32.28 14.65 23.30
CA PRO A 655 -31.44 14.47 22.10
C PRO A 655 -30.28 15.47 22.05
N LEU A 656 -29.46 15.40 20.99
CA LEU A 656 -28.59 16.50 20.58
C LEU A 656 -29.44 17.62 19.96
N ALA A 657 -29.03 18.87 20.14
CA ALA A 657 -29.74 20.00 19.57
C ALA A 657 -29.60 20.04 18.03
N PHE A 658 -30.73 20.24 17.33
CA PHE A 658 -30.80 20.26 15.86
C PHE A 658 -30.27 18.97 15.20
N GLY A 659 -30.95 17.85 15.47
CA GLY A 659 -30.54 16.49 15.12
C GLY A 659 -30.12 16.24 13.66
N ASN A 660 -29.27 15.21 13.49
CA ASN A 660 -28.54 14.88 12.27
C ASN A 660 -29.38 14.92 10.97
N GLY A 661 -28.96 15.78 10.03
CA GLY A 661 -29.50 15.85 8.66
C GLY A 661 -29.08 14.65 7.78
N GLY A 662 -29.49 13.44 8.15
CA GLY A 662 -29.25 12.23 7.38
C GLY A 662 -29.72 10.94 8.07
N ASP A 663 -30.56 10.17 7.37
CA ASP A 663 -31.26 8.94 7.77
C ASP A 663 -30.65 8.17 8.97
N SER A 664 -31.21 8.38 10.16
CA SER A 664 -30.84 7.68 11.40
C SER A 664 -31.50 6.30 11.55
N SER A 665 -31.68 5.55 10.45
CA SER A 665 -32.18 4.17 10.47
C SER A 665 -31.03 3.15 10.53
N GLY A 666 -30.46 2.96 11.72
CA GLY A 666 -29.36 1.99 11.88
C GLY A 666 -28.50 2.05 13.14
N SER A 667 -28.95 2.67 14.25
CA SER A 667 -28.20 2.61 15.52
C SER A 667 -28.27 1.21 16.13
N ALA A 668 -27.38 0.33 15.70
CA ALA A 668 -27.19 -1.01 16.25
C ALA A 668 -25.94 -1.05 17.15
N THR A 669 -26.03 -0.44 18.33
CA THR A 669 -25.01 -0.54 19.39
C THR A 669 -24.79 -2.01 19.78
N ARG A 670 -23.73 -2.64 19.27
CA ARG A 670 -23.46 -4.07 19.48
C ARG A 670 -22.44 -4.33 20.60
N THR A 671 -22.75 -3.81 21.78
CA THR A 671 -22.04 -4.04 23.05
C THR A 671 -23.06 -4.36 24.15
N GLY A 672 -23.37 -5.61 24.48
CA GLY A 672 -23.00 -6.89 23.86
C GLY A 672 -23.62 -8.05 24.66
N TRP A 673 -23.86 -9.21 24.05
CA TRP A 673 -24.47 -10.37 24.74
C TRP A 673 -24.06 -11.71 24.09
N PRO A 674 -23.65 -12.74 24.87
CA PRO A 674 -22.90 -12.64 26.11
C PRO A 674 -21.65 -13.56 26.17
N TRP A 675 -20.80 -13.32 27.17
CA TRP A 675 -20.19 -14.41 27.94
C TRP A 675 -20.52 -14.14 29.42
N SER A 676 -20.71 -15.17 30.24
CA SER A 676 -21.29 -15.00 31.58
C SER A 676 -20.70 -15.93 32.64
N GLY A 677 -20.29 -15.32 33.77
CA GLY A 677 -20.09 -15.91 35.09
C GLY A 677 -20.50 -14.85 36.14
N GLU A 678 -20.84 -15.19 37.38
CA GLU A 678 -20.78 -16.48 38.08
C GLU A 678 -22.00 -16.71 39.00
N ALA A 679 -22.24 -17.98 39.37
CA ALA A 679 -22.85 -18.45 40.63
C ALA A 679 -22.81 -20.01 40.62
N THR A 680 -22.41 -20.76 41.67
CA THR A 680 -22.09 -20.44 43.07
C THR A 680 -20.93 -21.32 43.59
N ALA A 681 -20.16 -20.78 44.55
CA ALA A 681 -19.01 -21.33 45.29
C ALA A 681 -18.89 -22.85 45.56
N THR A 682 -17.64 -23.35 45.71
CA THR A 682 -17.00 -23.70 47.02
C THR A 682 -15.52 -24.14 46.85
N ILE A 683 -14.72 -24.05 47.92
CA ILE A 683 -13.27 -24.30 48.00
C ILE A 683 -12.96 -25.79 48.29
N VAL A 684 -11.81 -26.32 47.83
CA VAL A 684 -10.82 -27.18 48.57
C VAL A 684 -10.04 -28.19 47.69
N SER A 685 -8.72 -27.99 47.64
CA SER A 685 -7.57 -28.93 47.57
C SER A 685 -7.55 -30.24 46.74
N SER A 686 -6.58 -30.29 45.82
CA SER A 686 -5.55 -31.33 45.58
C SER A 686 -5.86 -32.85 45.54
N LEU A 687 -5.32 -33.53 44.50
CA LEU A 687 -4.59 -34.82 44.50
C LEU A 687 -4.15 -35.08 43.04
N ILE A 688 -2.87 -35.06 42.66
CA ILE A 688 -1.83 -36.13 42.74
C ILE A 688 -2.28 -37.50 42.20
N SER A 689 -1.92 -37.79 40.93
CA SER A 689 -1.33 -39.08 40.44
C SER A 689 -1.00 -38.89 38.95
N THR A 690 0.26 -38.83 38.46
CA THR A 690 1.39 -39.79 38.44
C THR A 690 1.20 -41.06 37.58
N PHE A 691 2.19 -41.27 36.69
CA PHE A 691 2.62 -42.49 35.96
C PHE A 691 2.13 -42.81 34.51
N PRO A 692 3.06 -42.85 33.53
CA PRO A 692 3.04 -43.71 32.32
C PRO A 692 3.79 -45.05 32.64
N PRO A 693 4.33 -45.90 31.70
CA PRO A 693 4.29 -45.94 30.22
C PRO A 693 4.04 -47.35 29.59
N SER A 694 4.17 -47.47 28.25
CA SER A 694 4.51 -48.71 27.49
C SER A 694 3.41 -49.82 27.40
N SER A 695 3.44 -50.84 26.52
CA SER A 695 4.03 -51.05 25.17
C SER A 695 3.47 -52.37 24.53
N GLN A 696 3.98 -52.76 23.34
CA GLN A 696 3.91 -54.09 22.68
C GLN A 696 2.64 -54.54 21.90
N SER A 697 2.73 -54.40 20.56
CA SER A 697 2.56 -55.44 19.52
C SER A 697 1.64 -56.67 19.71
N SER A 698 0.79 -56.93 18.71
CA SER A 698 0.99 -58.06 17.76
C SER A 698 -0.02 -58.02 16.59
N SER A 699 0.19 -58.83 15.55
CA SER A 699 -0.42 -58.67 14.22
C SER A 699 -1.59 -59.65 13.94
N ALA A 700 -2.57 -59.20 13.15
CA ALA A 700 -3.45 -60.06 12.38
C ALA A 700 -3.67 -59.45 10.98
N VAL A 701 -3.66 -60.28 9.94
CA VAL A 701 -3.77 -59.87 8.53
C VAL A 701 -5.10 -60.32 7.96
N LEU A 702 -5.78 -59.46 7.19
CA LEU A 702 -6.64 -59.86 6.08
C LEU A 702 -6.79 -58.71 5.06
N SER A 703 -7.15 -59.05 3.82
CA SER A 703 -7.01 -58.21 2.62
C SER A 703 -8.28 -57.44 2.24
N GLN A 704 -8.14 -56.27 1.61
CA GLN A 704 -8.68 -56.01 0.25
C GLN A 704 -8.15 -54.70 -0.37
N GLY A 705 -8.28 -54.57 -1.69
CA GLY A 705 -7.46 -53.70 -2.55
C GLY A 705 -7.74 -52.19 -2.57
N SER A 706 -6.79 -51.48 -3.17
CA SER A 706 -6.95 -50.13 -3.73
C SER A 706 -7.86 -50.16 -4.98
N PRO A 707 -8.52 -49.06 -5.37
CA PRO A 707 -7.82 -47.95 -6.03
C PRO A 707 -8.27 -46.53 -5.62
N SER A 708 -7.60 -45.53 -6.18
CA SER A 708 -7.77 -44.08 -5.94
C SER A 708 -8.98 -43.45 -6.64
N ALA A 709 -9.44 -42.30 -6.13
CA ALA A 709 -10.12 -41.26 -6.91
C ALA A 709 -9.94 -39.87 -6.25
N SER A 710 -9.91 -38.81 -7.05
CA SER A 710 -9.83 -37.39 -6.62
C SER A 710 -11.16 -36.67 -6.89
N ALA A 711 -11.38 -35.50 -6.28
CA ALA A 711 -12.59 -34.69 -6.47
C ALA A 711 -12.33 -33.38 -7.24
N SER A 712 -13.32 -32.91 -7.98
CA SER A 712 -13.35 -31.66 -8.74
C SER A 712 -14.75 -31.05 -8.74
N PHE A 713 -14.88 -29.77 -9.08
CA PHE A 713 -16.13 -28.98 -8.95
C PHE A 713 -16.74 -28.62 -10.32
N GLU A 714 -18.05 -28.36 -10.35
CA GLU A 714 -18.78 -27.82 -11.49
C GLU A 714 -19.50 -26.52 -11.10
N ILE A 715 -19.63 -25.58 -12.06
CA ILE A 715 -20.18 -24.23 -11.87
C ILE A 715 -21.22 -23.99 -12.98
N THR A 716 -22.44 -23.60 -12.63
CA THR A 716 -23.49 -23.24 -13.60
C THR A 716 -23.82 -21.75 -13.50
N THR A 717 -23.82 -21.06 -14.64
CA THR A 717 -24.07 -19.61 -14.75
C THR A 717 -25.27 -19.33 -15.66
N SER A 718 -26.26 -18.57 -15.18
CA SER A 718 -27.37 -18.05 -16.01
C SER A 718 -27.11 -16.60 -16.41
N TYR A 719 -27.66 -16.14 -17.53
CA TYR A 719 -27.50 -14.78 -18.04
C TYR A 719 -28.85 -14.06 -18.23
N ASP A 720 -28.86 -12.73 -18.18
CA ASP A 720 -30.02 -11.90 -18.57
C ASP A 720 -30.13 -11.69 -20.10
N GLN A 721 -31.12 -10.90 -20.53
CA GLN A 721 -31.35 -10.58 -21.94
C GLN A 721 -30.29 -9.64 -22.55
N GLN A 722 -29.36 -9.14 -21.73
CA GLN A 722 -28.27 -8.26 -22.11
C GLN A 722 -26.90 -8.98 -22.07
N GLY A 723 -26.88 -10.25 -21.63
CA GLY A 723 -25.70 -11.10 -21.57
C GLY A 723 -24.92 -11.04 -20.25
N PHE A 724 -25.47 -10.45 -19.19
CA PHE A 724 -24.81 -10.39 -17.87
C PHE A 724 -25.20 -11.57 -16.98
N PRO A 725 -24.26 -12.17 -16.23
CA PRO A 725 -24.53 -13.32 -15.39
C PRO A 725 -25.39 -12.94 -14.17
N THR A 726 -26.53 -13.61 -14.01
CA THR A 726 -27.56 -13.31 -13.00
C THR A 726 -27.54 -14.25 -11.79
N VAL A 727 -27.16 -15.51 -11.97
CA VAL A 727 -27.01 -16.50 -10.90
C VAL A 727 -25.82 -17.39 -11.22
N VAL A 728 -25.00 -17.68 -10.21
CA VAL A 728 -23.95 -18.70 -10.26
C VAL A 728 -24.23 -19.72 -9.16
N THR A 729 -24.36 -20.99 -9.52
CA THR A 729 -24.60 -22.10 -8.57
C THR A 729 -23.48 -23.12 -8.66
N VAL A 730 -23.01 -23.60 -7.51
CA VAL A 730 -22.02 -24.69 -7.37
C VAL A 730 -22.72 -25.83 -6.64
N ASN A 731 -22.81 -27.01 -7.25
CA ASN A 731 -23.62 -28.12 -6.73
C ASN A 731 -22.79 -29.42 -6.68
N PRO A 732 -22.52 -30.02 -5.51
CA PRO A 732 -21.49 -31.05 -5.37
C PRO A 732 -22.02 -32.49 -5.61
N ALA A 733 -22.31 -32.87 -6.86
CA ALA A 733 -22.58 -34.28 -7.22
C ALA A 733 -22.35 -34.63 -8.70
N ALA A 734 -21.88 -35.87 -8.93
CA ALA A 734 -21.72 -36.55 -10.22
C ALA A 734 -20.61 -36.04 -11.17
N SER A 735 -20.32 -36.81 -12.22
CA SER A 735 -19.08 -36.73 -13.00
C SER A 735 -19.34 -36.68 -14.51
N ALA A 736 -18.83 -35.64 -15.16
CA ALA A 736 -18.58 -35.59 -16.60
C ALA A 736 -17.35 -34.71 -16.90
N THR A 737 -16.60 -35.03 -17.94
CA THR A 737 -15.54 -34.16 -18.47
C THR A 737 -16.15 -33.25 -19.54
N PRO A 738 -15.97 -31.91 -19.51
CA PRO A 738 -16.43 -31.05 -20.60
C PRO A 738 -15.69 -31.38 -21.90
N THR A 739 -16.41 -31.85 -22.91
CA THR A 739 -15.84 -32.25 -24.22
C THR A 739 -15.97 -31.18 -25.30
N CYS A 740 -16.48 -29.99 -24.96
CA CYS A 740 -16.62 -28.88 -25.89
C CYS A 740 -16.56 -27.52 -25.17
N PHE A 741 -16.21 -26.49 -25.93
CA PHE A 741 -16.17 -25.10 -25.51
C PHE A 741 -17.15 -24.29 -26.36
N ASP A 742 -17.66 -23.17 -25.83
CA ASP A 742 -18.45 -22.23 -26.60
C ASP A 742 -17.59 -21.33 -27.52
N THR A 743 -18.22 -20.44 -28.28
CA THR A 743 -17.56 -19.49 -29.18
C THR A 743 -16.72 -18.42 -28.47
N HIS A 744 -16.68 -18.42 -27.14
CA HIS A 744 -15.92 -17.48 -26.31
C HIS A 744 -14.90 -18.19 -25.39
N GLY A 745 -14.75 -19.52 -25.53
CA GLY A 745 -13.72 -20.32 -24.87
C GLY A 745 -14.11 -20.90 -23.52
N PHE A 746 -15.39 -20.83 -23.11
CA PHE A 746 -15.84 -21.38 -21.83
C PHE A 746 -16.28 -22.85 -21.95
N PRO A 747 -16.01 -23.72 -20.96
CA PRO A 747 -16.42 -25.13 -21.01
C PRO A 747 -17.94 -25.29 -21.03
N THR A 748 -18.45 -26.22 -21.84
CA THR A 748 -19.89 -26.49 -21.94
C THR A 748 -20.20 -27.97 -22.14
N ALA A 749 -21.42 -28.39 -21.84
CA ALA A 749 -21.88 -29.78 -21.88
C ALA A 749 -22.56 -30.09 -23.22
N CYS A 750 -21.93 -30.94 -24.03
CA CYS A 750 -22.47 -31.35 -25.33
C CYS A 750 -23.63 -32.35 -25.17
N ALA A 751 -24.84 -31.97 -25.59
CA ALA A 751 -26.03 -32.80 -25.49
C ALA A 751 -26.03 -33.96 -26.50
N ALA A 752 -25.91 -35.20 -25.99
CA ALA A 752 -26.00 -36.42 -26.79
C ALA A 752 -27.41 -37.03 -26.76
N THR A 753 -28.10 -37.02 -27.90
CA THR A 753 -29.44 -37.62 -28.06
C THR A 753 -29.38 -39.15 -27.94
N VAL A 754 -30.14 -39.72 -27.00
CA VAL A 754 -30.38 -41.17 -26.92
C VAL A 754 -31.88 -41.44 -27.01
N VAL A 755 -32.27 -42.33 -27.94
CA VAL A 755 -33.66 -42.68 -28.22
C VAL A 755 -34.14 -43.80 -27.28
N PRO A 756 -35.23 -43.61 -26.51
CA PRO A 756 -35.85 -44.69 -25.76
C PRO A 756 -36.76 -45.52 -26.68
N VAL A 757 -36.49 -46.82 -26.80
CA VAL A 757 -37.39 -47.77 -27.48
C VAL A 757 -38.39 -48.33 -26.47
N SER A 758 -39.65 -47.94 -26.58
CA SER A 758 -40.77 -48.56 -25.87
C SER A 758 -42.01 -48.57 -26.77
N ASN A 759 -42.61 -49.74 -26.97
CA ASN A 759 -43.79 -49.92 -27.81
C ASN A 759 -45.07 -49.70 -26.98
N GLN A 760 -45.87 -48.68 -27.35
CA GLN A 760 -47.35 -48.71 -27.53
C GLN A 760 -48.27 -49.18 -26.36
N PRO A 761 -49.59 -48.85 -26.34
CA PRO A 761 -50.34 -47.87 -27.15
C PRO A 761 -51.25 -46.89 -26.34
N ALA A 762 -51.76 -45.87 -27.04
CA ALA A 762 -53.11 -45.27 -26.87
C ALA A 762 -53.47 -44.52 -25.54
N THR A 763 -54.39 -43.54 -25.47
CA THR A 763 -55.31 -42.93 -26.47
C THR A 763 -55.76 -41.51 -26.06
N THR A 764 -56.32 -40.72 -27.01
CA THR A 764 -57.31 -39.61 -26.86
C THR A 764 -57.00 -38.35 -26.03
N GLN A 765 -57.52 -37.13 -26.33
CA GLN A 765 -57.89 -36.50 -27.62
C GLN A 765 -58.09 -34.95 -27.48
N ALA A 766 -58.36 -34.30 -28.62
CA ALA A 766 -58.64 -32.86 -28.90
C ALA A 766 -59.94 -32.31 -28.22
N PRO A 767 -60.40 -31.03 -28.38
CA PRO A 767 -60.35 -30.12 -29.57
C PRO A 767 -59.90 -28.65 -29.27
N GLY A 768 -59.83 -27.66 -30.21
CA GLY A 768 -60.06 -27.56 -31.67
C GLY A 768 -59.70 -26.13 -32.18
N GLN A 769 -59.17 -25.90 -33.41
CA GLN A 769 -59.84 -25.77 -34.75
C GLN A 769 -60.49 -24.39 -35.05
N PRO A 770 -60.54 -23.91 -36.33
CA PRO A 770 -59.71 -24.11 -37.56
C PRO A 770 -58.88 -22.80 -37.83
N THR A 771 -58.55 -22.17 -38.99
CA THR A 771 -58.59 -22.26 -40.49
C THR A 771 -57.49 -21.27 -41.02
N VAL A 772 -57.06 -20.98 -42.28
CA VAL A 772 -57.28 -21.24 -43.74
C VAL A 772 -55.84 -21.23 -44.39
N THR A 773 -55.36 -22.00 -45.38
CA THR A 773 -55.65 -22.23 -46.83
C THR A 773 -55.37 -21.00 -47.76
N ILE A 774 -54.75 -21.05 -48.97
CA ILE A 774 -54.52 -22.11 -49.98
C ILE A 774 -53.22 -21.94 -50.85
N SER A 775 -52.63 -23.07 -51.32
CA SER A 775 -51.98 -23.36 -52.66
C SER A 775 -50.73 -22.64 -53.22
N GLY A 776 -49.80 -23.41 -53.85
CA GLY A 776 -48.94 -22.94 -54.97
C GLY A 776 -47.62 -23.69 -55.28
N THR A 777 -47.48 -24.27 -56.49
CA THR A 777 -46.23 -24.81 -57.15
C THR A 777 -46.42 -24.72 -58.70
N PRO A 778 -45.43 -24.90 -59.64
CA PRO A 778 -44.01 -25.31 -59.54
C PRO A 778 -42.99 -24.54 -60.48
N ASN A 779 -41.79 -25.15 -60.66
CA ASN A 779 -40.68 -25.09 -61.68
C ASN A 779 -41.01 -24.72 -63.17
N PRO A 780 -40.09 -24.68 -64.21
CA PRO A 780 -38.68 -25.17 -64.33
C PRO A 780 -37.63 -24.41 -65.24
N GLY A 781 -36.38 -24.94 -65.35
CA GLY A 781 -35.41 -24.79 -66.48
C GLY A 781 -34.20 -23.84 -66.27
N THR A 782 -32.99 -23.97 -66.86
CA THR A 782 -32.32 -24.93 -67.81
C THR A 782 -30.80 -24.51 -67.92
N ALA A 783 -29.76 -25.19 -68.49
CA ALA A 783 -29.55 -26.48 -69.18
C ALA A 783 -28.07 -27.03 -68.99
N SER A 784 -27.24 -27.17 -70.05
CA SER A 784 -25.85 -27.77 -70.08
C SER A 784 -25.05 -27.31 -71.34
N PRO A 785 -23.70 -27.53 -71.53
CA PRO A 785 -23.12 -28.84 -71.95
C PRO A 785 -21.65 -29.14 -71.49
N ALA A 786 -21.01 -30.20 -72.05
CA ALA A 786 -19.67 -30.77 -71.73
C ALA A 786 -18.55 -30.35 -72.77
N PRO A 787 -17.32 -30.94 -72.93
CA PRO A 787 -16.82 -32.31 -72.58
C PRO A 787 -15.33 -32.48 -72.10
N SER A 788 -14.90 -33.76 -71.93
CA SER A 788 -13.51 -34.30 -71.91
C SER A 788 -12.59 -34.04 -70.69
N SER A 789 -11.62 -34.90 -70.29
CA SER A 789 -11.41 -36.36 -70.50
C SER A 789 -10.27 -36.94 -69.61
N VAL A 790 -10.17 -38.29 -69.51
CA VAL A 790 -9.02 -39.12 -69.06
C VAL A 790 -8.60 -39.11 -67.56
N GLY A 791 -8.54 -40.31 -66.93
CA GLY A 791 -7.28 -40.72 -66.27
C GLY A 791 -7.21 -41.49 -64.93
N VAL A 792 -7.65 -42.77 -64.89
CA VAL A 792 -6.90 -43.96 -64.36
C VAL A 792 -6.35 -44.01 -62.89
N ALA A 793 -6.47 -45.22 -62.27
CA ALA A 793 -5.74 -45.75 -61.08
C ALA A 793 -6.01 -45.10 -59.71
N SER A 794 -6.24 -45.78 -58.57
CA SER A 794 -6.26 -47.21 -58.14
C SER A 794 -4.93 -48.00 -58.08
N GLY A 795 -4.68 -48.60 -56.90
CA GLY A 795 -3.49 -49.39 -56.55
C GLY A 795 -3.25 -49.31 -55.03
N ALA A 796 -3.71 -50.23 -54.16
CA ALA A 796 -3.46 -51.68 -54.08
C ALA A 796 -2.00 -52.04 -53.74
N SER A 797 -1.66 -53.06 -52.96
CA SER A 797 -2.38 -53.86 -51.95
C SER A 797 -1.39 -54.89 -51.37
N SER A 798 -1.47 -55.22 -50.07
CA SER A 798 -1.14 -56.56 -49.55
C SER A 798 -1.42 -56.68 -48.05
N ALA A 799 -1.96 -57.84 -47.66
CA ALA A 799 -1.98 -58.40 -46.30
C ALA A 799 -1.07 -59.66 -46.33
N PRO A 800 -1.00 -60.54 -45.29
CA PRO A 800 -1.61 -60.49 -43.95
C PRO A 800 -0.61 -60.86 -42.81
N ALA A 801 -1.10 -61.03 -41.56
CA ALA A 801 -1.08 -62.31 -40.83
C ALA A 801 -0.97 -62.21 -39.28
N SER A 802 -1.63 -63.18 -38.62
CA SER A 802 -1.28 -63.85 -37.35
C SER A 802 -0.97 -63.04 -36.06
N SER A 803 -1.95 -63.06 -35.15
CA SER A 803 -1.77 -63.35 -33.70
C SER A 803 -1.06 -64.73 -33.48
N PRO A 804 -0.57 -65.15 -32.28
CA PRO A 804 -1.06 -64.75 -30.94
C PRO A 804 -0.07 -64.67 -29.74
N ALA A 805 -0.51 -63.91 -28.72
CA ALA A 805 -0.62 -64.20 -27.27
C ALA A 805 0.43 -64.98 -26.42
N ILE A 806 0.46 -64.59 -25.13
CA ILE A 806 0.77 -65.34 -23.89
C ILE A 806 2.24 -65.47 -23.40
N SER A 807 2.40 -65.16 -22.10
CA SER A 807 3.54 -65.42 -21.18
C SER A 807 4.89 -64.73 -21.49
N GLY A 808 5.75 -64.40 -20.51
CA GLY A 808 5.56 -64.38 -19.05
C GLY A 808 6.59 -65.19 -18.26
N SER A 809 7.62 -64.54 -17.70
CA SER A 809 8.49 -65.08 -16.64
C SER A 809 9.48 -64.03 -16.10
N THR A 810 9.64 -63.95 -14.77
CA THR A 810 10.90 -63.52 -14.13
C THR A 810 11.86 -64.72 -14.08
N PRO A 811 13.19 -64.54 -13.91
CA PRO A 811 13.72 -64.77 -12.56
C PRO A 811 14.99 -63.96 -12.17
N THR A 812 15.40 -64.18 -10.92
CA THR A 812 16.72 -64.02 -10.25
C THR A 812 18.00 -63.90 -11.11
N GLY A 813 19.10 -63.29 -10.66
CA GLY A 813 19.42 -62.77 -9.32
C GLY A 813 20.62 -63.48 -8.64
N VAL A 814 21.84 -63.00 -8.88
CA VAL A 814 23.16 -63.40 -8.29
C VAL A 814 24.04 -62.13 -8.37
N SER A 815 24.67 -61.51 -7.37
CA SER A 815 25.36 -61.87 -6.11
C SER A 815 26.89 -62.12 -6.22
N VAL A 816 27.66 -61.14 -5.71
CA VAL A 816 29.03 -61.25 -5.13
C VAL A 816 30.22 -61.63 -6.05
N SER A 817 31.18 -60.70 -6.23
CA SER A 817 32.52 -60.83 -5.61
C SER A 817 33.47 -59.64 -5.89
N THR A 818 34.48 -59.52 -5.04
CA THR A 818 35.52 -58.48 -4.95
C THR A 818 36.61 -58.58 -6.04
N GLY A 819 37.18 -57.44 -6.44
CA GLY A 819 38.42 -57.39 -7.23
C GLY A 819 39.22 -56.11 -6.99
N THR A 820 40.29 -56.19 -6.20
CA THR A 820 41.22 -55.07 -5.93
C THR A 820 42.56 -55.32 -6.62
N THR A 821 43.12 -54.32 -7.31
CA THR A 821 44.57 -53.98 -7.43
C THR A 821 44.83 -53.07 -8.65
N GLY A 822 45.96 -52.36 -8.66
CA GLY A 822 46.64 -51.99 -9.92
C GLY A 822 46.79 -50.50 -10.23
N ASN A 823 47.81 -49.85 -9.67
CA ASN A 823 48.36 -48.63 -10.29
C ASN A 823 49.06 -48.97 -11.62
N THR A 824 48.89 -48.15 -12.66
CA THR A 824 50.05 -47.63 -13.43
C THR A 824 49.69 -46.44 -14.32
N VAL A 825 50.67 -45.56 -14.51
CA VAL A 825 50.62 -44.36 -15.38
C VAL A 825 51.43 -44.65 -16.66
N PRO A 826 50.97 -44.18 -17.83
CA PRO A 826 51.87 -43.84 -18.94
C PRO A 826 52.05 -42.32 -19.05
N ASN A 827 53.28 -41.90 -19.32
CA ASN A 827 53.68 -40.49 -19.41
C ASN A 827 54.07 -40.16 -20.86
N SER A 828 53.53 -39.09 -21.43
CA SER A 828 53.98 -38.52 -22.72
C SER A 828 53.39 -37.11 -22.87
N SER A 829 54.08 -36.01 -23.16
CA SER A 829 55.48 -35.62 -23.39
C SER A 829 55.45 -34.48 -24.41
N VAL A 830 55.49 -33.24 -23.91
CA VAL A 830 56.20 -32.06 -24.46
C VAL A 830 56.43 -31.98 -25.98
N SER A 831 56.01 -30.87 -26.59
CA SER A 831 56.82 -30.13 -27.58
C SER A 831 56.41 -28.64 -27.67
N VAL A 832 57.40 -27.76 -27.51
CA VAL A 832 57.39 -26.32 -27.89
C VAL A 832 58.18 -26.24 -29.22
N VAL A 833 58.12 -25.25 -30.12
CA VAL A 833 58.74 -23.88 -30.20
C VAL A 833 58.68 -23.47 -31.72
N PRO A 834 59.14 -22.29 -32.21
CA PRO A 834 59.47 -21.00 -31.57
C PRO A 834 58.93 -19.73 -32.31
N SER A 835 59.39 -18.57 -31.79
CA SER A 835 59.73 -17.30 -32.50
C SER A 835 58.61 -16.30 -32.80
N LEU A 836 58.84 -14.98 -32.96
CA LEU A 836 59.90 -13.98 -32.58
C LEU A 836 59.25 -12.58 -32.79
N GLY A 837 59.77 -11.41 -32.39
CA GLY A 837 60.93 -10.91 -31.63
C GLY A 837 60.93 -9.35 -31.75
N GLY A 838 61.64 -8.52 -30.97
CA GLY A 838 62.51 -8.72 -29.80
C GLY A 838 63.25 -7.41 -29.40
N SER A 839 64.00 -7.45 -28.29
CA SER A 839 64.94 -6.40 -27.78
C SER A 839 64.29 -5.12 -27.15
N SER A 840 64.89 -4.39 -26.20
CA SER A 840 66.24 -4.49 -25.59
C SER A 840 66.31 -3.97 -24.13
N THR A 841 67.23 -4.54 -23.32
CA THR A 841 67.98 -4.00 -22.14
C THR A 841 67.26 -3.26 -20.98
N GLY A 842 67.60 -3.50 -19.69
CA GLY A 842 68.57 -4.46 -19.12
C GLY A 842 68.82 -4.30 -17.60
N THR A 843 69.75 -5.12 -17.07
CA THR A 843 70.36 -5.12 -15.71
C THR A 843 69.52 -5.44 -14.45
N GLN A 844 69.85 -6.60 -13.86
CA GLN A 844 69.67 -7.07 -12.45
C GLN A 844 71.01 -6.81 -11.67
N PRO A 845 71.26 -7.14 -10.36
CA PRO A 845 70.59 -8.17 -9.52
C PRO A 845 70.47 -7.97 -7.96
N VAL A 846 69.69 -8.84 -7.29
CA VAL A 846 69.95 -9.57 -5.99
C VAL A 846 70.26 -8.78 -4.67
N ALA A 847 69.90 -9.20 -3.43
CA ALA A 847 68.82 -10.02 -2.82
C ALA A 847 68.91 -10.02 -1.25
N THR A 848 67.89 -10.58 -0.57
CA THR A 848 67.93 -11.25 0.78
C THR A 848 67.87 -10.41 2.09
N ALA A 849 67.07 -10.93 3.06
CA ALA A 849 66.59 -10.36 4.34
C ALA A 849 67.57 -10.36 5.55
N THR A 850 67.17 -9.74 6.70
CA THR A 850 67.19 -10.33 8.09
C THR A 850 66.78 -9.39 9.26
N SER A 851 66.14 -9.96 10.32
CA SER A 851 66.05 -9.48 11.73
C SER A 851 65.25 -8.17 12.04
N GLY A 852 64.85 -7.83 13.29
CA GLY A 852 65.11 -8.40 14.63
C GLY A 852 63.99 -8.15 15.69
N VAL A 853 64.32 -8.15 17.00
CA VAL A 853 63.36 -8.47 18.11
C VAL A 853 63.40 -7.47 19.30
N ASN A 854 62.28 -7.40 20.07
CA ASN A 854 62.09 -7.07 21.51
C ASN A 854 61.25 -5.83 21.93
N SER A 855 60.61 -5.98 23.11
CA SER A 855 59.74 -5.02 23.85
C SER A 855 60.52 -4.41 25.06
N PRO A 856 59.99 -3.96 26.25
CA PRO A 856 58.64 -4.07 26.86
C PRO A 856 58.09 -2.84 27.67
N GLY A 857 56.87 -2.97 28.22
CA GLY A 857 56.36 -2.22 29.39
C GLY A 857 55.21 -1.21 29.10
N SER A 858 54.23 -0.98 30.00
CA SER A 858 53.88 -1.66 31.27
C SER A 858 52.41 -1.39 31.70
N SER A 859 51.91 -2.12 32.69
CA SER A 859 50.52 -2.28 33.17
C SER A 859 49.91 -1.14 34.03
N THR A 860 48.57 -0.96 33.96
CA THR A 860 47.52 -0.89 35.06
C THR A 860 46.27 -0.18 34.50
N ASN A 861 44.98 -0.59 34.59
CA ASN A 861 44.15 -1.47 35.45
C ASN A 861 43.37 -0.73 36.59
N THR A 862 42.09 -1.08 36.78
CA THR A 862 41.08 -0.57 37.79
C THR A 862 40.62 0.91 37.67
N ALA A 863 39.41 1.33 38.08
CA ALA A 863 38.11 0.66 38.36
C ALA A 863 36.94 1.69 38.43
N SER A 864 35.69 1.21 38.55
CA SER A 864 34.42 1.97 38.55
C SER A 864 34.11 2.78 39.83
N ALA A 865 33.26 3.82 39.73
CA ALA A 865 32.05 4.01 40.57
C ALA A 865 31.22 5.25 40.18
N VAL A 866 29.93 5.25 40.54
CA VAL A 866 28.96 6.37 40.47
C VAL A 866 28.52 6.73 41.89
N PRO A 867 28.20 8.01 42.18
CA PRO A 867 27.13 8.31 43.13
C PRO A 867 26.06 9.28 42.56
N THR A 868 24.98 9.48 43.31
CA THR A 868 23.67 9.95 42.82
C THR A 868 23.15 11.24 43.47
N SER A 869 22.05 11.77 42.92
CA SER A 869 20.97 12.55 43.58
C SER A 869 21.25 13.97 44.09
N GLY A 870 20.29 14.89 43.88
CA GLY A 870 20.30 16.25 44.45
C GLY A 870 19.22 17.19 43.85
N THR A 871 18.16 17.42 44.61
CA THR A 871 16.94 18.24 44.36
C THR A 871 17.09 19.68 43.84
N ALA A 872 16.02 20.19 43.22
CA ALA A 872 15.73 21.62 42.89
C ALA A 872 15.28 22.42 44.16
N PRO A 873 14.85 23.73 44.15
CA PRO A 873 14.16 24.48 43.08
C PRO A 873 14.50 26.00 42.93
N GLU A 874 13.60 26.72 42.23
CA GLU A 874 13.30 28.18 42.20
C GLU A 874 14.01 29.16 41.22
N SER A 875 13.20 29.54 40.20
CA SER A 875 13.01 30.88 39.58
C SER A 875 14.18 31.81 39.25
N SER A 876 14.30 32.16 37.97
CA SER A 876 13.93 33.52 37.49
C SER A 876 13.89 33.60 35.96
N SER A 877 13.27 34.64 35.42
CA SER A 877 13.03 34.85 33.98
C SER A 877 14.12 35.69 33.30
N ALA A 878 14.57 35.26 32.11
CA ALA A 878 15.20 36.13 31.11
C ALA A 878 15.12 35.49 29.72
N THR A 879 14.94 36.31 28.68
CA THR A 879 15.04 35.90 27.27
C THR A 879 16.49 35.64 26.85
N PRO A 880 16.75 34.75 25.88
CA PRO A 880 18.10 34.52 25.38
C PRO A 880 18.64 35.79 24.71
N SER A 881 19.83 36.21 25.13
CA SER A 881 20.51 37.40 24.60
C SER A 881 21.63 36.98 23.65
N GLU A 882 21.60 37.43 22.41
CA GLU A 882 22.79 37.40 21.54
C GLU A 882 23.78 38.47 21.99
N THR A 883 25.08 38.17 22.05
CA THR A 883 26.13 39.21 22.14
C THR A 883 27.37 38.81 21.36
N VAL A 884 27.36 39.28 20.12
CA VAL A 884 28.41 39.46 19.12
C VAL A 884 29.81 39.78 19.67
N ILE A 885 30.85 39.28 18.97
CA ILE A 885 32.14 39.98 18.81
C ILE A 885 32.43 40.17 17.31
N THR A 886 33.03 41.30 16.93
CA THR A 886 33.00 41.88 15.57
C THR A 886 34.35 41.98 14.85
N SER A 887 34.34 41.91 13.51
CA SER A 887 35.07 42.82 12.60
C SER A 887 34.55 42.63 11.16
N ASN A 888 34.31 43.63 10.31
CA ASN A 888 34.41 45.09 10.41
C ASN A 888 33.29 45.76 9.59
N GLY A 889 32.72 46.87 10.10
CA GLY A 889 32.14 47.93 9.27
C GLY A 889 30.71 47.74 8.71
N SER A 890 29.76 48.45 9.32
CA SER A 890 28.52 48.98 8.70
C SER A 890 27.43 48.00 8.21
N THR A 891 26.42 47.82 9.05
CA THR A 891 25.12 47.21 8.72
C THR A 891 24.18 48.24 8.07
N PHE A 892 23.38 47.85 7.07
CA PHE A 892 22.11 48.50 6.77
C PHE A 892 21.03 47.50 6.32
N THR A 893 19.79 47.77 6.73
CA THR A 893 18.57 46.98 6.51
C THR A 893 17.92 47.28 5.16
N LEU A 894 17.12 46.33 4.63
CA LEU A 894 15.84 46.70 4.00
C LEU A 894 14.85 45.51 3.94
N SER A 895 13.58 45.82 4.19
CA SER A 895 12.41 44.97 3.95
C SER A 895 11.95 45.09 2.49
N ALA A 896 11.47 44.00 1.86
CA ALA A 896 10.70 44.08 0.62
C ALA A 896 9.78 42.87 0.38
N THR A 897 8.47 43.11 0.36
CA THR A 897 7.55 42.46 -0.60
C THR A 897 7.74 43.08 -1.99
N PRO A 898 7.31 42.43 -3.08
CA PRO A 898 8.11 42.40 -4.31
C PRO A 898 7.94 43.60 -5.26
N SER A 899 9.05 44.07 -5.82
CA SER A 899 9.11 44.74 -7.14
C SER A 899 10.57 44.78 -7.67
N GLN A 900 10.73 44.90 -8.99
CA GLN A 900 12.04 44.84 -9.67
C GLN A 900 12.77 46.19 -9.68
N SER A 901 14.08 46.19 -9.51
CA SER A 901 15.03 47.20 -10.04
C SER A 901 16.46 46.66 -10.00
N LEU A 902 17.30 47.06 -10.95
CA LEU A 902 18.65 46.51 -11.14
C LEU A 902 19.63 47.63 -11.53
N VAL A 903 20.82 47.65 -10.91
CA VAL A 903 21.90 48.62 -11.19
C VAL A 903 23.23 47.86 -11.24
N THR A 904 24.09 48.20 -12.20
CA THR A 904 25.36 47.51 -12.51
C THR A 904 26.47 48.49 -12.89
N THR A 905 27.73 48.09 -12.62
CA THR A 905 29.02 48.50 -13.26
C THR A 905 30.15 47.92 -12.40
N ASN A 906 31.36 47.52 -12.88
CA ASN A 906 31.96 47.41 -14.22
C ASN A 906 32.86 46.14 -14.23
N GLY A 907 33.09 45.49 -15.38
CA GLY A 907 34.01 44.33 -15.43
C GLY A 907 34.27 43.63 -16.79
N SER A 908 33.22 43.39 -17.58
CA SER A 908 33.23 42.76 -18.93
C SER A 908 33.62 41.26 -19.03
N THR A 909 33.23 40.41 -20.00
CA THR A 909 32.03 40.20 -20.87
C THR A 909 32.23 38.76 -21.44
N PHE A 910 31.29 37.80 -21.47
CA PHE A 910 30.21 37.54 -22.47
C PHE A 910 29.33 36.39 -21.89
N THR A 911 28.02 36.54 -21.68
CA THR A 911 26.88 36.48 -22.64
C THR A 911 26.45 35.06 -23.06
N LEU A 912 25.35 34.58 -22.44
CA LEU A 912 24.36 33.69 -23.07
C LEU A 912 22.97 34.21 -22.68
N SER A 913 22.04 34.33 -23.63
CA SER A 913 20.77 35.03 -23.42
C SER A 913 19.57 34.10 -23.60
N VAL A 914 18.69 34.05 -22.59
CA VAL A 914 17.32 33.55 -22.72
C VAL A 914 16.38 34.76 -22.70
N ILE A 915 15.48 34.86 -23.68
CA ILE A 915 14.47 35.92 -23.75
C ILE A 915 13.10 35.27 -23.88
N SER A 916 12.26 35.46 -22.87
CA SER A 916 10.81 35.29 -22.97
C SER A 916 10.17 36.61 -23.41
N SER A 917 9.27 36.59 -24.38
CA SER A 917 8.48 37.77 -24.79
C SER A 917 6.99 37.43 -24.91
N THR A 918 6.17 38.10 -24.10
CA THR A 918 4.72 38.13 -24.27
C THR A 918 4.33 39.02 -25.45
N THR A 919 3.33 38.60 -26.22
CA THR A 919 2.93 39.23 -27.48
C THR A 919 1.94 40.38 -27.32
N SER A 920 2.12 41.46 -28.09
CA SER A 920 1.09 42.46 -28.38
C SER A 920 1.11 42.87 -29.87
N ALA A 921 -0.09 43.05 -30.44
CA ALA A 921 -0.40 43.25 -31.87
C ALA A 921 0.53 44.14 -32.73
N GLY A 922 0.67 43.82 -34.02
CA GLY A 922 1.41 44.65 -35.00
C GLY A 922 1.44 44.12 -36.44
N SER A 923 0.45 44.50 -37.24
CA SER A 923 0.24 44.27 -38.69
C SER A 923 1.45 44.15 -39.66
N SER A 924 1.35 43.12 -40.53
CA SER A 924 1.49 43.17 -42.03
C SER A 924 2.85 43.15 -42.79
N THR A 925 2.76 42.51 -43.97
CA THR A 925 3.48 42.70 -45.27
C THR A 925 4.83 42.02 -45.62
N THR A 926 4.75 41.20 -46.70
CA THR A 926 5.74 40.95 -47.80
C THR A 926 7.11 40.28 -47.56
N ALA A 927 7.09 38.95 -47.57
CA ALA A 927 7.82 38.03 -48.48
C ALA A 927 9.21 38.38 -49.10
N SER A 928 10.20 37.49 -48.88
CA SER A 928 10.98 36.81 -49.95
C SER A 928 11.84 35.64 -49.44
N THR A 929 11.75 34.48 -50.11
CA THR A 929 12.78 33.47 -50.48
C THR A 929 14.18 33.54 -49.79
N THR A 930 14.80 32.46 -49.28
CA THR A 930 15.33 31.33 -50.11
C THR A 930 15.98 30.17 -49.31
N ARG A 931 15.55 28.90 -49.54
CA ARG A 931 16.27 27.59 -49.35
C ARG A 931 16.81 27.25 -47.93
N HIS A 932 17.16 26.00 -47.58
CA HIS A 932 17.11 24.68 -48.26
C HIS A 932 16.66 23.60 -47.26
N SER A 933 16.03 22.53 -47.75
CA SER A 933 15.93 21.22 -47.07
C SER A 933 16.14 20.12 -48.13
N THR A 934 16.58 18.92 -47.73
CA THR A 934 16.78 17.79 -48.65
C THR A 934 16.66 16.45 -47.91
N THR A 935 15.79 15.58 -48.43
CA THR A 935 15.55 14.21 -47.94
C THR A 935 15.68 13.25 -49.12
N LEU A 936 16.37 12.12 -48.93
CA LEU A 936 16.48 11.02 -49.91
C LEU A 936 16.60 9.68 -49.14
N SER A 937 16.11 8.52 -49.60
CA SER A 937 15.01 8.19 -50.53
C SER A 937 14.79 6.65 -50.52
N THR A 938 14.10 6.12 -51.55
CA THR A 938 13.88 4.68 -51.89
C THR A 938 12.78 3.96 -51.10
N THR A 939 11.85 3.21 -51.72
CA THR A 939 11.56 3.00 -53.16
C THR A 939 10.06 2.72 -53.43
N SER A 940 9.65 2.78 -54.69
CA SER A 940 8.26 2.70 -55.17
C SER A 940 7.87 1.34 -55.75
N HIS A 941 6.57 0.99 -55.77
CA HIS A 941 5.79 0.86 -57.03
C HIS A 941 4.26 0.63 -56.87
N THR A 942 3.47 1.52 -57.50
CA THR A 942 2.25 1.31 -58.35
C THR A 942 1.49 -0.05 -58.28
N SER A 943 0.14 -0.15 -58.24
CA SER A 943 -0.97 0.69 -58.79
C SER A 943 -2.30 0.40 -58.06
N GLY A 944 -3.42 1.15 -58.15
CA GLY A 944 -3.69 2.46 -58.76
C GLY A 944 -5.17 2.66 -59.20
N ARG A 945 -5.55 3.92 -59.49
CA ARG A 945 -6.69 4.40 -60.33
C ARG A 945 -8.11 4.65 -59.71
N ALA A 946 -8.41 5.96 -59.54
CA ALA A 946 -9.68 6.67 -59.85
C ALA A 946 -10.94 6.46 -58.96
N SER A 947 -11.87 7.44 -58.81
CA SER A 947 -11.85 8.90 -59.07
C SER A 947 -13.15 9.59 -58.60
N THR A 948 -13.08 10.86 -58.16
CA THR A 948 -14.05 12.00 -58.33
C THR A 948 -15.58 11.74 -58.31
N THR A 949 -16.44 12.56 -57.68
CA THR A 949 -16.58 14.03 -57.83
C THR A 949 -17.27 14.74 -56.63
N SER A 950 -17.10 16.07 -56.55
CA SER A 950 -17.74 17.01 -55.59
C SER A 950 -19.08 17.60 -56.16
N PRO A 951 -19.64 18.75 -55.70
CA PRO A 951 -20.23 19.08 -54.39
C PRO A 951 -21.62 19.80 -54.48
N SER A 952 -22.29 20.09 -53.36
CA SER A 952 -23.28 21.20 -53.28
C SER A 952 -23.57 21.74 -51.86
N SER A 953 -23.99 23.01 -51.84
CA SER A 953 -24.01 24.06 -50.82
C SER A 953 -25.19 24.12 -49.81
N SER A 954 -25.16 25.16 -48.94
CA SER A 954 -26.30 25.95 -48.37
C SER A 954 -27.22 25.29 -47.31
N SER A 955 -27.22 25.68 -46.01
CA SER A 955 -27.85 26.87 -45.34
C SER A 955 -29.32 26.60 -44.87
N THR A 956 -29.91 27.10 -43.77
CA THR A 956 -29.55 28.11 -42.72
C THR A 956 -30.56 28.07 -41.56
N ALA A 957 -30.18 28.48 -40.33
CA ALA A 957 -31.05 29.03 -39.24
C ALA A 957 -32.19 28.13 -38.66
N SER A 958 -32.88 28.39 -37.54
CA SER A 958 -32.58 29.08 -36.24
C SER A 958 -33.73 28.81 -35.23
N GLY A 959 -33.51 28.76 -33.91
CA GLY A 959 -34.61 28.70 -32.92
C GLY A 959 -34.16 28.50 -31.45
N THR A 960 -34.91 29.05 -30.48
CA THR A 960 -34.60 29.03 -29.02
C THR A 960 -35.89 29.05 -28.16
N PRO A 961 -35.83 28.96 -26.82
CA PRO A 961 -36.25 27.80 -25.99
C PRO A 961 -37.73 27.86 -25.49
N PRO A 962 -38.21 26.91 -24.66
CA PRO A 962 -38.15 27.10 -23.19
C PRO A 962 -37.96 25.81 -22.34
N ALA A 963 -37.89 25.98 -21.01
CA ALA A 963 -37.98 24.94 -19.96
C ALA A 963 -39.42 24.96 -19.32
N PRO A 964 -39.83 24.17 -18.27
CA PRO A 964 -39.03 23.51 -17.22
C PRO A 964 -39.55 22.14 -16.67
N SER A 965 -39.02 21.75 -15.49
CA SER A 965 -39.63 20.93 -14.40
C SER A 965 -39.17 19.48 -14.12
N ASN A 966 -38.50 19.34 -12.97
CA ASN A 966 -38.66 18.38 -11.86
C ASN A 966 -38.45 16.85 -11.96
N ALA A 967 -37.53 16.40 -11.07
CA ALA A 967 -37.66 15.31 -10.09
C ALA A 967 -37.22 13.85 -10.40
N ALA A 968 -36.04 13.55 -9.84
CA ALA A 968 -35.75 12.40 -8.95
C ALA A 968 -35.56 10.95 -9.49
N ALA A 969 -34.28 10.54 -9.42
CA ALA A 969 -33.77 9.26 -8.87
C ALA A 969 -34.12 7.89 -9.53
N ARG A 970 -33.07 7.19 -10.03
CA ARG A 970 -32.38 6.10 -9.29
C ARG A 970 -31.15 5.54 -10.05
N SER A 971 -30.19 5.01 -9.26
CA SER A 971 -29.13 4.03 -9.60
C SER A 971 -28.22 4.27 -10.83
N THR A 972 -27.06 4.91 -10.63
CA THR A 972 -25.93 4.87 -11.58
C THR A 972 -24.95 3.76 -11.20
N THR A 973 -25.20 2.53 -11.67
CA THR A 973 -24.43 1.30 -11.35
C THR A 973 -23.06 1.23 -12.05
N SER A 974 -22.33 2.35 -12.13
CA SER A 974 -21.18 2.52 -13.03
C SER A 974 -19.80 2.52 -12.35
N LYS A 975 -19.72 2.55 -11.01
CA LYS A 975 -18.44 2.46 -10.28
C LYS A 975 -17.86 1.02 -10.23
N ALA A 976 -18.70 -0.01 -10.30
CA ALA A 976 -18.27 -1.40 -10.06
C ALA A 976 -17.47 -2.02 -11.23
N ILE A 977 -17.80 -1.65 -12.47
CA ILE A 977 -17.29 -2.34 -13.67
C ILE A 977 -15.81 -2.01 -13.93
N CYS A 978 -15.39 -0.75 -13.75
CA CYS A 978 -14.00 -0.34 -14.02
C CYS A 978 -12.97 -1.01 -13.08
N LEU A 979 -13.33 -1.27 -11.82
CA LEU A 979 -12.40 -1.85 -10.85
C LEU A 979 -12.11 -3.34 -11.14
N ILE A 980 -13.12 -4.08 -11.60
CA ILE A 980 -13.01 -5.50 -11.96
C ILE A 980 -12.18 -5.67 -13.25
N VAL A 981 -12.40 -4.82 -14.26
CA VAL A 981 -11.63 -4.85 -15.51
C VAL A 981 -10.14 -4.57 -15.25
N ALA A 982 -9.80 -3.66 -14.34
CA ALA A 982 -8.42 -3.40 -13.94
C ALA A 982 -7.75 -4.61 -13.29
N MET A 983 -8.45 -5.32 -12.38
CA MET A 983 -7.94 -6.56 -11.77
C MET A 983 -7.75 -7.69 -12.79
N CYS A 984 -8.68 -7.88 -13.73
CA CYS A 984 -8.54 -8.89 -14.78
C CYS A 984 -7.39 -8.59 -15.76
N THR A 985 -7.06 -7.31 -15.98
CA THR A 985 -5.93 -6.92 -16.85
C THR A 985 -4.58 -7.25 -16.21
N LEU A 986 -4.47 -7.18 -14.87
CA LEU A 986 -3.28 -7.60 -14.11
C LEU A 986 -3.11 -9.14 -14.06
N LEU A 987 -4.17 -9.90 -14.37
CA LEU A 987 -4.18 -11.36 -14.42
C LEU A 987 -3.86 -11.96 -15.81
N LEU A 988 -3.65 -11.11 -16.83
CA LEU A 988 -3.36 -11.49 -18.23
C LEU A 988 -2.18 -10.71 -18.83
N LEU A 989 -1.27 -10.25 -17.97
CA LEU A 989 0.06 -9.73 -18.34
C LEU A 989 1.18 -10.61 -17.75
N HIS A 990 0.85 -11.88 -17.55
CA HIS A 990 1.73 -13.05 -17.74
C HIS A 990 1.19 -13.82 -18.94
#